data_AF-A0A3N2IG41-F1
#
_entry.id   AF-A0A3N2IG41-F1
#
_cell.length_a   1.000
_cell.length_b   1.000
_cell.length_c   1.000
_cell.angle_alpha   90.00
_cell.angle_beta   90.00
_cell.angle_gamma   90.00
#
_symmetry.space_group_name_H-M   'P 1'
#
loop_
_entity.id
_entity.type
_entity.pdbx_description
1 polymer ?
#
loop_
_entity_poly.entity_id
_entity_poly.type
_entity_poly.pdbx_seq_one_letter_code
_entity_poly.pdbx_strand_id
1 'polypeptide(L)'
;MLALVLAASGGALAASAAGAPTPTPSPALGAPSPTPDPTVAEPTVARVADSATGTVSVGGTAQPGARVKVALTGDGSYRALCDGVVTGVDGRWSCRAAVPSGADWTAVVRDLDHPDLADVSSSAFSVLAPPTVDGGLLVGAKLTGTAFPGATVTVTSSAGARATTTAAADGSWVAVLPADAFPTGSPTMTASQSSSAVPAVPTSAASARVSVQIDRAAPAAPVVVSPSPGQRVTTQPVTFAGTGDEGARATVYVDSSPVCQSTVVSGRWSCRSEGSTFPTGSRVVQASLVDAAGNFGPPSAAFSVTVGGATASAAPPVSGPTPSPTRSPSATPPPRPTPGPTAPVEPGPSATAAPGVPGAPSDDGGDHGAGGAGGVPSTGGGTEGGWATATTFGRDLPTLSQTLGGPSWPLAALVGLAFVALVVGPARLAAGAVRGRGRRSPGAVITGRNRGVELPTSFSGGTIDLRVAVGATIVAGAAVTALAAGVDDQVQYARLFAGIALGLILLNGLAVVLPTVLVAKRLGRAVRVRVSPGLLLAAVVACTATRLLSLDPPLVLGALLVGTLTVAATTDADARHPSHSTADLARPTDEPAAREQGIAALAQLAALIALPFAAWIVHGLVAGSGFWAQLGRETLATVCLAGLGSLVVALLPVGPLPGRRVWGWSPVTLVGVAVVGVTVAAVVFIGDPASAFPLPTLLAACLVGALAAVAAWLWVRVVEPARDDA
;
A
#
# COMPACT_ATOMS: atom_id res chain seq x y z
N MET A 1 -1.29 15.06 -53.51
CA MET A 1 -1.96 15.27 -54.81
C MET A 1 -1.24 14.41 -55.83
N LEU A 2 -1.99 13.52 -56.53
CA LEU A 2 -1.78 12.88 -57.86
C LEU A 2 -0.34 12.70 -58.42
N ALA A 3 0.06 11.66 -59.15
CA ALA A 3 -0.57 10.62 -59.98
C ALA A 3 0.61 9.78 -60.58
N LEU A 4 0.53 8.45 -60.78
CA LEU A 4 0.19 7.73 -62.05
C LEU A 4 1.28 7.93 -63.16
N VAL A 5 1.80 7.00 -63.98
CA VAL A 5 1.54 5.56 -64.31
C VAL A 5 2.36 5.15 -65.58
N LEU A 6 2.30 3.85 -65.97
CA LEU A 6 2.65 3.17 -67.27
C LEU A 6 4.15 3.01 -67.62
N ALA A 7 4.75 1.82 -67.75
CA ALA A 7 4.48 0.60 -68.56
C ALA A 7 4.85 0.73 -70.06
N ALA A 8 5.75 -0.14 -70.54
CA ALA A 8 5.85 -0.54 -71.94
C ALA A 8 6.55 -1.91 -72.08
N SER A 9 5.81 -2.83 -72.70
CA SER A 9 6.15 -4.17 -73.17
C SER A 9 6.77 -4.16 -74.57
N GLY A 10 7.46 -5.24 -74.96
CA GLY A 10 7.69 -5.55 -76.38
C GLY A 10 8.64 -6.73 -76.58
N GLY A 11 8.13 -7.84 -77.12
CA GLY A 11 8.88 -9.05 -77.46
C GLY A 11 8.99 -9.31 -78.97
N ALA A 12 9.26 -10.59 -79.28
CA ALA A 12 9.43 -11.26 -80.59
C ALA A 12 10.85 -11.17 -81.20
N LEU A 13 11.40 -12.14 -81.94
CA LEU A 13 11.35 -13.61 -82.15
C LEU A 13 12.21 -13.86 -83.44
N ALA A 14 12.58 -15.14 -83.72
CA ALA A 14 13.19 -15.71 -84.94
C ALA A 14 14.75 -15.68 -85.01
N ALA A 15 15.49 -16.67 -85.55
CA ALA A 15 15.24 -18.01 -86.12
C ALA A 15 16.60 -18.78 -86.22
N SER A 16 16.52 -20.05 -86.67
CA SER A 16 17.50 -21.16 -86.79
C SER A 16 18.77 -20.89 -87.65
N ALA A 17 19.83 -21.74 -87.78
CA ALA A 17 19.99 -23.20 -87.75
C ALA A 17 21.48 -23.67 -87.75
N ALA A 18 21.68 -24.99 -87.57
CA ALA A 18 22.72 -25.90 -88.12
C ALA A 18 23.76 -26.54 -87.15
N GLY A 19 23.81 -27.89 -87.15
CA GLY A 19 24.72 -28.81 -86.38
C GLY A 19 26.14 -28.92 -86.97
N ALA A 20 27.08 -29.76 -86.51
CA ALA A 20 27.17 -31.01 -85.71
C ALA A 20 28.63 -31.10 -85.12
N PRO A 21 29.23 -32.22 -84.63
CA PRO A 21 28.72 -33.54 -84.20
C PRO A 21 29.20 -34.00 -82.78
N THR A 22 28.62 -35.11 -82.33
CA THR A 22 28.85 -35.84 -81.07
C THR A 22 30.06 -36.78 -81.13
N PRO A 23 30.88 -36.94 -80.05
CA PRO A 23 31.76 -38.10 -79.90
C PRO A 23 31.15 -39.22 -79.02
N THR A 24 31.36 -40.46 -79.46
CA THR A 24 30.98 -41.77 -78.89
C THR A 24 31.66 -42.07 -77.54
N PRO A 25 31.02 -42.81 -76.59
CA PRO A 25 31.53 -43.00 -75.22
C PRO A 25 32.59 -44.10 -75.09
N SER A 26 33.52 -43.94 -74.12
CA SER A 26 34.43 -44.99 -73.65
C SER A 26 33.78 -45.86 -72.55
N PRO A 27 34.16 -47.15 -72.43
CA PRO A 27 33.50 -48.11 -71.54
C PRO A 27 33.81 -47.90 -70.06
N ALA A 28 32.79 -48.08 -69.22
CA ALA A 28 32.79 -47.88 -67.78
C ALA A 28 33.47 -49.03 -67.02
N LEU A 29 34.36 -48.67 -66.08
CA LEU A 29 34.67 -49.50 -64.91
C LEU A 29 33.61 -49.19 -63.86
N GLY A 30 32.94 -50.24 -63.36
CA GLY A 30 31.87 -50.12 -62.37
C GLY A 30 32.34 -49.32 -61.15
N ALA A 31 31.72 -48.17 -60.92
CA ALA A 31 31.86 -47.45 -59.66
C ALA A 31 31.30 -48.36 -58.55
N PRO A 32 31.95 -48.43 -57.37
CA PRO A 32 31.33 -49.06 -56.21
C PRO A 32 29.97 -48.38 -56.00
N SER A 33 28.91 -49.17 -55.84
CA SER A 33 27.62 -48.63 -55.40
C SER A 33 27.88 -47.74 -54.19
N PRO A 34 27.36 -46.49 -54.15
CA PRO A 34 27.47 -45.68 -52.95
C PRO A 34 26.87 -46.52 -51.81
N THR A 35 27.70 -46.84 -50.82
CA THR A 35 27.17 -47.33 -49.54
C THR A 35 26.19 -46.25 -49.10
N PRO A 36 24.90 -46.57 -48.86
CA PRO A 36 23.96 -45.56 -48.39
C PRO A 36 24.58 -44.92 -47.15
N ASP A 37 24.69 -43.58 -47.16
CA ASP A 37 25.13 -42.84 -45.98
C ASP A 37 24.35 -43.37 -44.78
N PRO A 38 25.01 -43.60 -43.62
CA PRO A 38 24.32 -44.09 -42.44
C PRO A 38 23.17 -43.12 -42.16
N THR A 39 21.94 -43.59 -42.29
CA THR A 39 20.75 -42.75 -42.12
C THR A 39 20.75 -42.28 -40.67
N VAL A 40 20.94 -40.97 -40.47
CA VAL A 40 20.93 -40.35 -39.15
C VAL A 40 19.55 -40.61 -38.53
N ALA A 41 19.53 -41.19 -37.33
CA ALA A 41 18.29 -41.46 -36.63
C ALA A 41 17.65 -40.15 -36.17
N GLU A 42 16.41 -39.90 -36.61
CA GLU A 42 15.64 -38.72 -36.22
C GLU A 42 15.38 -38.70 -34.70
N PRO A 43 15.46 -37.53 -34.04
CA PRO A 43 15.14 -37.42 -32.63
C PRO A 43 13.67 -37.72 -32.38
N THR A 44 13.35 -38.34 -31.25
CA THR A 44 11.99 -38.52 -30.77
C THR A 44 11.89 -38.04 -29.32
N VAL A 45 10.67 -37.72 -28.88
CA VAL A 45 10.38 -37.39 -27.49
C VAL A 45 9.17 -38.21 -27.02
N ALA A 46 9.33 -38.88 -25.88
CA ALA A 46 8.26 -39.64 -25.26
C ALA A 46 7.24 -38.72 -24.58
N ARG A 47 6.05 -39.25 -24.28
CA ARG A 47 5.03 -38.55 -23.50
C ARG A 47 5.60 -38.18 -22.12
N VAL A 48 5.49 -36.90 -21.77
CA VAL A 48 5.82 -36.39 -20.44
C VAL A 48 4.58 -36.51 -19.55
N ALA A 49 4.76 -37.03 -18.33
CA ALA A 49 3.68 -37.16 -17.35
C ALA A 49 3.44 -35.85 -16.58
N ASP A 50 2.19 -35.61 -16.18
CA ASP A 50 1.85 -34.52 -15.28
C ASP A 50 2.56 -34.68 -13.92
N SER A 51 2.87 -33.58 -13.25
CA SER A 51 3.68 -33.61 -12.03
C SER A 51 3.11 -32.77 -10.89
N ALA A 52 2.89 -33.42 -9.76
CA ALA A 52 2.51 -32.79 -8.49
C ALA A 52 3.72 -32.34 -7.64
N THR A 53 4.94 -32.65 -8.06
CA THR A 53 6.16 -32.39 -7.27
C THR A 53 7.00 -31.23 -7.81
N GLY A 54 6.65 -30.68 -8.98
CA GLY A 54 7.44 -29.65 -9.65
C GLY A 54 8.62 -30.21 -10.46
N THR A 55 8.76 -31.54 -10.55
CA THR A 55 9.85 -32.21 -11.28
C THR A 55 9.28 -33.12 -12.34
N VAL A 56 9.81 -33.05 -13.55
CA VAL A 56 9.43 -33.95 -14.66
C VAL A 56 10.64 -34.71 -15.19
N SER A 57 10.38 -35.85 -15.82
CA SER A 57 11.38 -36.61 -16.56
C SER A 57 10.99 -36.62 -18.03
N VAL A 58 11.85 -36.07 -18.88
CA VAL A 58 11.71 -36.06 -20.34
C VAL A 58 12.70 -37.07 -20.90
N GLY A 59 12.29 -37.89 -21.86
CA GLY A 59 13.17 -38.85 -22.50
C GLY A 59 12.74 -39.13 -23.92
N GLY A 60 13.60 -39.79 -24.67
CA GLY A 60 13.35 -40.09 -26.08
C GLY A 60 14.49 -40.86 -26.70
N THR A 61 14.53 -40.87 -28.03
CA THR A 61 15.63 -41.44 -28.81
C THR A 61 16.28 -40.39 -29.70
N ALA A 62 17.53 -40.60 -30.08
CA ALA A 62 18.25 -39.81 -31.09
C ALA A 62 19.43 -40.65 -31.63
N GLN A 63 20.21 -40.09 -32.54
CA GLN A 63 21.43 -40.73 -33.02
C GLN A 63 22.37 -41.08 -31.84
N PRO A 64 22.86 -42.33 -31.72
CA PRO A 64 23.79 -42.71 -30.66
C PRO A 64 25.02 -41.77 -30.61
N GLY A 65 25.33 -41.25 -29.42
CA GLY A 65 26.42 -40.29 -29.22
C GLY A 65 26.08 -38.82 -29.54
N ALA A 66 24.92 -38.52 -30.14
CA ALA A 66 24.51 -37.14 -30.40
C ALA A 66 24.09 -36.41 -29.11
N ARG A 67 24.32 -35.10 -29.06
CA ARG A 67 23.90 -34.20 -27.98
C ARG A 67 22.54 -33.59 -28.29
N VAL A 68 21.58 -33.77 -27.38
CA VAL A 68 20.26 -33.14 -27.47
C VAL A 68 20.09 -32.03 -26.44
N LYS A 69 19.43 -30.94 -26.83
CA LYS A 69 18.96 -29.88 -25.95
C LYS A 69 17.47 -30.05 -25.72
N VAL A 70 17.06 -30.04 -24.45
CA VAL A 70 15.65 -30.08 -24.07
C VAL A 70 15.27 -28.70 -23.54
N ALA A 71 14.29 -28.08 -24.17
CA ALA A 71 13.68 -26.84 -23.74
C ALA A 71 12.21 -27.05 -23.40
N LEU A 72 11.66 -26.10 -22.66
CA LEU A 72 10.27 -26.02 -22.26
C LEU A 72 9.65 -24.82 -22.97
N THR A 73 8.47 -25.04 -23.54
CA THR A 73 7.64 -24.00 -24.13
C THR A 73 6.23 -24.13 -23.59
N GLY A 74 5.62 -23.00 -23.29
CA GLY A 74 4.29 -22.86 -22.68
C GLY A 74 4.19 -21.43 -22.20
N ASP A 75 2.99 -20.87 -22.05
CA ASP A 75 2.76 -19.48 -21.60
C ASP A 75 3.42 -18.32 -22.40
N GLY A 76 4.03 -18.61 -23.54
CA GLY A 76 4.81 -17.65 -24.34
C GLY A 76 6.29 -17.56 -23.95
N SER A 77 6.75 -18.36 -22.98
CA SER A 77 8.15 -18.42 -22.55
C SER A 77 8.90 -19.61 -23.16
N TYR A 78 10.21 -19.41 -23.38
CA TYR A 78 11.16 -20.46 -23.74
C TYR A 78 12.17 -20.63 -22.60
N ARG A 79 12.33 -21.84 -22.08
CA ARG A 79 13.30 -22.13 -21.01
C ARG A 79 14.07 -23.41 -21.29
N ALA A 80 15.40 -23.36 -21.27
CA ALA A 80 16.21 -24.58 -21.32
C ALA A 80 16.00 -25.42 -20.05
N LEU A 81 15.72 -26.72 -20.20
CA LEU A 81 15.63 -27.68 -19.10
C LEU A 81 16.95 -28.43 -18.91
N CYS A 82 17.50 -28.96 -20.01
CA CYS A 82 18.77 -29.64 -20.06
C CYS A 82 19.53 -29.22 -21.33
N ASP A 83 20.77 -28.80 -21.17
CA ASP A 83 21.65 -28.45 -22.30
C ASP A 83 22.61 -29.60 -22.57
N GLY A 84 22.57 -30.15 -23.79
CA GLY A 84 23.59 -31.08 -24.30
C GLY A 84 23.59 -32.48 -23.65
N VAL A 85 22.43 -33.07 -23.43
CA VAL A 85 22.29 -34.46 -22.96
C VAL A 85 22.85 -35.40 -24.03
N VAL A 86 23.82 -36.25 -23.66
CA VAL A 86 24.42 -37.20 -24.59
C VAL A 86 23.53 -38.44 -24.71
N THR A 87 23.24 -38.82 -25.95
CA THR A 87 22.45 -40.01 -26.25
C THR A 87 23.30 -41.28 -26.07
N GLY A 88 22.76 -42.25 -25.34
CA GLY A 88 23.42 -43.53 -25.08
C GLY A 88 23.70 -44.33 -26.35
N VAL A 89 24.52 -45.37 -26.21
CA VAL A 89 24.84 -46.30 -27.32
C VAL A 89 23.62 -47.08 -27.82
N ASP A 90 22.58 -47.17 -27.00
CA ASP A 90 21.27 -47.74 -27.32
C ASP A 90 20.32 -46.73 -27.99
N GLY A 91 20.82 -45.52 -28.28
CA GLY A 91 20.05 -44.44 -28.88
C GLY A 91 19.08 -43.73 -27.93
N ARG A 92 19.13 -44.00 -26.61
CA ARG A 92 18.20 -43.41 -25.63
C ARG A 92 18.83 -42.25 -24.86
N TRP A 93 18.00 -41.29 -24.49
CA TRP A 93 18.40 -40.17 -23.62
C TRP A 93 17.30 -39.85 -22.61
N SER A 94 17.68 -39.25 -21.47
CA SER A 94 16.73 -38.76 -20.47
C SER A 94 17.25 -37.52 -19.74
N CYS A 95 16.33 -36.67 -19.33
CA CYS A 95 16.55 -35.40 -18.65
C CYS A 95 15.52 -35.26 -17.53
N ARG A 96 15.98 -35.14 -16.28
CA ARG A 96 15.12 -34.79 -15.13
C ARG A 96 15.35 -33.33 -14.78
N ALA A 97 14.28 -32.53 -14.78
CA ALA A 97 14.39 -31.10 -14.51
C ALA A 97 13.20 -30.59 -13.67
N ALA A 98 13.46 -29.51 -12.93
CA ALA A 98 12.42 -28.74 -12.27
C ALA A 98 11.68 -27.87 -13.30
N VAL A 99 10.35 -27.93 -13.24
CA VAL A 99 9.44 -27.20 -14.11
C VAL A 99 8.52 -26.34 -13.25
N PRO A 100 8.34 -25.05 -13.57
CA PRO A 100 7.41 -24.18 -12.85
C PRO A 100 5.97 -24.72 -12.89
N SER A 101 5.20 -24.40 -11.86
CA SER A 101 3.77 -24.68 -11.86
C SER A 101 3.08 -23.99 -13.04
N GLY A 102 2.24 -24.71 -13.77
CA GLY A 102 1.53 -24.24 -14.96
C GLY A 102 0.87 -25.40 -15.71
N ALA A 103 -0.05 -25.05 -16.60
CA ALA A 103 -0.70 -25.98 -17.51
C ALA A 103 -0.11 -25.83 -18.93
N ASP A 104 -0.36 -26.84 -19.77
CA ASP A 104 -0.06 -26.83 -21.21
C ASP A 104 1.43 -26.63 -21.56
N TRP A 105 2.31 -27.12 -20.69
CA TRP A 105 3.73 -27.20 -20.97
C TRP A 105 4.03 -28.20 -22.07
N THR A 106 5.00 -27.86 -22.93
CA THR A 106 5.50 -28.72 -24.00
C THR A 106 7.02 -28.76 -23.95
N ALA A 107 7.61 -29.95 -23.99
CA ALA A 107 9.06 -30.12 -24.09
C ALA A 107 9.47 -30.15 -25.56
N VAL A 108 10.42 -29.30 -25.95
CA VAL A 108 10.98 -29.23 -27.30
C VAL A 108 12.41 -29.74 -27.27
N VAL A 109 12.70 -30.70 -28.15
CA VAL A 109 13.98 -31.37 -28.25
C VAL A 109 14.65 -30.95 -29.56
N ARG A 110 15.89 -30.47 -29.45
CA ARG A 110 16.75 -30.12 -30.58
C ARG A 110 18.00 -30.98 -30.57
N ASP A 111 18.33 -31.61 -31.70
CA ASP A 111 19.64 -32.22 -31.90
C ASP A 111 20.68 -31.12 -32.17
N LEU A 112 21.74 -31.08 -31.37
CA LEU A 112 22.81 -30.08 -31.48
C LEU A 112 23.91 -30.49 -32.46
N ASP A 113 24.02 -31.79 -32.77
CA ASP A 113 25.01 -32.33 -33.69
C ASP A 113 24.45 -32.48 -35.11
N HIS A 114 23.12 -32.56 -35.25
CA HIS A 114 22.40 -32.58 -36.54
C HIS A 114 21.36 -31.46 -36.63
N PRO A 115 21.78 -30.19 -36.85
CA PRO A 115 20.89 -29.03 -36.85
C PRO A 115 19.91 -28.98 -38.03
N ASP A 116 20.12 -29.81 -39.05
CA ASP A 116 19.23 -29.93 -40.22
C ASP A 116 17.93 -30.69 -39.88
N LEU A 117 17.91 -31.43 -38.77
CA LEU A 117 16.72 -32.12 -38.28
C LEU A 117 15.78 -31.14 -37.60
N ALA A 118 14.48 -31.31 -37.83
CA ALA A 118 13.46 -30.48 -37.20
C ALA A 118 13.39 -30.74 -35.69
N ASP A 119 13.09 -29.68 -34.93
CA ASP A 119 12.81 -29.80 -33.49
C ASP A 119 11.55 -30.66 -33.27
N VAL A 120 11.58 -31.49 -32.22
CA VAL A 120 10.48 -32.40 -31.88
C VAL A 120 9.85 -32.02 -30.55
N SER A 121 8.53 -31.91 -30.53
CA SER A 121 7.75 -31.48 -29.36
C SER A 121 6.99 -32.64 -28.72
N SER A 122 6.93 -32.66 -27.39
CA SER A 122 6.10 -33.61 -26.64
C SER A 122 4.61 -33.28 -26.74
N SER A 123 3.75 -34.18 -26.26
CA SER A 123 2.39 -33.79 -25.90
C SER A 123 2.40 -32.78 -24.75
N ALA A 124 1.35 -31.97 -24.64
CA ALA A 124 1.14 -31.07 -23.51
C ALA A 124 1.08 -31.84 -22.17
N PHE A 125 1.62 -31.25 -21.12
CA PHE A 125 1.59 -31.74 -19.74
C PHE A 125 1.45 -30.58 -18.76
N SER A 126 1.08 -30.88 -17.52
CA SER A 126 0.83 -29.92 -16.46
C SER A 126 1.71 -30.18 -15.24
N VAL A 127 2.08 -29.11 -14.54
CA VAL A 127 2.88 -29.20 -13.32
C VAL A 127 2.25 -28.32 -12.25
N LEU A 128 2.11 -28.85 -11.04
CA LEU A 128 1.72 -28.07 -9.86
C LEU A 128 2.66 -28.46 -8.72
N ALA A 129 3.73 -27.69 -8.53
CA ALA A 129 4.72 -27.92 -7.49
C ALA A 129 4.13 -27.71 -6.08
N PRO A 130 4.72 -28.30 -5.02
CA PRO A 130 4.32 -28.04 -3.64
C PRO A 130 4.43 -26.54 -3.29
N PRO A 131 3.54 -26.02 -2.43
CA PRO A 131 3.72 -24.68 -1.87
C PRO A 131 4.90 -24.67 -0.87
N THR A 132 5.40 -23.49 -0.54
CA THR A 132 6.35 -23.30 0.56
C THR A 132 5.61 -22.85 1.82
N VAL A 133 6.19 -23.11 2.99
CA VAL A 133 5.67 -22.71 4.31
C VAL A 133 6.81 -22.06 5.08
N ASP A 134 6.55 -20.90 5.66
CA ASP A 134 7.51 -20.22 6.54
C ASP A 134 7.39 -20.73 7.98
N GLY A 135 8.54 -20.93 8.63
CA GLY A 135 8.62 -21.47 9.99
C GLY A 135 8.79 -20.41 11.08
N GLY A 136 8.84 -20.88 12.33
CA GLY A 136 9.14 -20.04 13.48
C GLY A 136 7.90 -19.59 14.28
N LEU A 137 8.03 -18.46 14.99
CA LEU A 137 6.97 -17.92 15.83
C LEU A 137 5.86 -17.31 14.97
N LEU A 138 4.63 -17.80 15.16
CA LEU A 138 3.48 -17.33 14.39
C LEU A 138 2.82 -16.14 15.09
N VAL A 139 3.18 -14.94 14.66
CA VAL A 139 2.57 -13.71 15.17
C VAL A 139 1.08 -13.68 14.83
N GLY A 140 0.24 -13.59 15.87
CA GLY A 140 -1.22 -13.65 15.74
C GLY A 140 -1.76 -14.97 15.19
N ALA A 141 -1.02 -16.08 15.37
CA ALA A 141 -1.35 -17.41 14.83
C ALA A 141 -1.55 -17.41 13.31
N LYS A 142 -0.78 -16.58 12.58
CA LYS A 142 -0.76 -16.53 11.13
C LYS A 142 0.42 -17.33 10.58
N LEU A 143 0.14 -18.26 9.67
CA LEU A 143 1.15 -18.99 8.92
C LEU A 143 1.28 -18.41 7.51
N THR A 144 2.50 -18.26 7.01
CA THR A 144 2.76 -17.68 5.69
C THR A 144 3.52 -18.64 4.79
N GLY A 145 3.55 -18.33 3.50
CA GLY A 145 4.37 -19.04 2.52
C GLY A 145 4.08 -18.60 1.09
N THR A 146 4.54 -19.39 0.12
CA THR A 146 4.27 -19.19 -1.31
C THR A 146 3.59 -20.38 -1.96
N ALA A 147 2.82 -20.14 -3.01
CA ALA A 147 2.03 -21.10 -3.76
C ALA A 147 1.81 -20.59 -5.19
N PHE A 148 1.16 -21.39 -6.04
CA PHE A 148 0.75 -20.95 -7.37
C PHE A 148 -0.33 -19.86 -7.24
N PRO A 149 -0.24 -18.75 -8.01
CA PRO A 149 -1.20 -17.66 -7.92
C PRO A 149 -2.66 -18.11 -8.03
N GLY A 150 -3.51 -17.65 -7.12
CA GLY A 150 -4.93 -18.02 -7.06
C GLY A 150 -5.21 -19.47 -6.60
N ALA A 151 -4.19 -20.26 -6.27
CA ALA A 151 -4.39 -21.62 -5.78
C ALA A 151 -4.98 -21.62 -4.36
N THR A 152 -5.84 -22.60 -4.09
CA THR A 152 -6.27 -22.91 -2.72
C THR A 152 -5.16 -23.69 -2.03
N VAL A 153 -4.63 -23.15 -0.93
CA VAL A 153 -3.61 -23.75 -0.08
C VAL A 153 -4.29 -24.39 1.13
N THR A 154 -3.98 -25.65 1.39
CA THR A 154 -4.43 -26.41 2.57
C THR A 154 -3.23 -26.68 3.47
N VAL A 155 -3.22 -26.08 4.65
CA VAL A 155 -2.25 -26.30 5.71
C VAL A 155 -2.72 -27.47 6.57
N THR A 156 -1.81 -28.38 6.91
CA THR A 156 -2.06 -29.53 7.80
C THR A 156 -0.99 -29.60 8.89
N SER A 157 -1.41 -29.70 10.16
CA SER A 157 -0.50 -29.90 11.30
C SER A 157 -0.15 -31.37 11.52
N SER A 158 0.90 -31.63 12.31
CA SER A 158 1.24 -32.99 12.79
C SER A 158 0.12 -33.67 13.58
N ALA A 159 -0.78 -32.90 14.20
CA ALA A 159 -1.95 -33.41 14.91
C ALA A 159 -3.15 -33.68 13.99
N GLY A 160 -3.02 -33.42 12.69
CA GLY A 160 -4.08 -33.63 11.68
C GLY A 160 -5.07 -32.47 11.53
N ALA A 161 -4.90 -31.38 12.28
CA ALA A 161 -5.70 -30.16 12.12
C ALA A 161 -5.44 -29.52 10.74
N ARG A 162 -6.48 -28.95 10.12
CA ARG A 162 -6.40 -28.35 8.79
C ARG A 162 -6.94 -26.93 8.76
N ALA A 163 -6.31 -26.08 7.95
CA ALA A 163 -6.77 -24.75 7.62
C ALA A 163 -6.58 -24.49 6.13
N THR A 164 -7.46 -23.72 5.51
CA THR A 164 -7.40 -23.39 4.09
C THR A 164 -7.31 -21.89 3.88
N THR A 165 -6.55 -21.48 2.87
CA THR A 165 -6.45 -20.09 2.41
C THR A 165 -6.27 -20.07 0.90
N THR A 166 -6.35 -18.90 0.29
CA THR A 166 -6.09 -18.73 -1.14
C THR A 166 -4.83 -17.91 -1.34
N ALA A 167 -3.98 -18.34 -2.26
CA ALA A 167 -2.78 -17.61 -2.63
C ALA A 167 -3.13 -16.37 -3.46
N ALA A 168 -2.50 -15.24 -3.12
CA ALA A 168 -2.62 -13.99 -3.85
C ALA A 168 -2.00 -14.11 -5.25
N ALA A 169 -2.22 -13.08 -6.09
CA ALA A 169 -1.74 -13.07 -7.47
C ALA A 169 -0.20 -13.13 -7.61
N ASP A 170 0.54 -12.76 -6.56
CA ASP A 170 1.99 -12.87 -6.49
C ASP A 170 2.49 -14.21 -5.95
N GLY A 171 1.57 -15.13 -5.66
CA GLY A 171 1.85 -16.43 -5.07
C GLY A 171 2.06 -16.39 -3.56
N SER A 172 2.03 -15.25 -2.88
CA SER A 172 2.07 -15.21 -1.41
C SER A 172 0.75 -15.67 -0.81
N TRP A 173 0.79 -16.29 0.36
CA TRP A 173 -0.43 -16.67 1.10
C TRP A 173 -0.25 -16.50 2.60
N VAL A 174 -1.37 -16.24 3.28
CA VAL A 174 -1.45 -16.17 4.75
C VAL A 174 -2.66 -16.99 5.20
N ALA A 175 -2.45 -17.94 6.11
CA ALA A 175 -3.49 -18.73 6.75
C ALA A 175 -3.63 -18.31 8.22
N VAL A 176 -4.82 -17.86 8.61
CA VAL A 176 -5.15 -17.62 10.03
C VAL A 176 -5.56 -18.96 10.65
N LEU A 177 -4.81 -19.40 11.66
CA LEU A 177 -5.06 -20.69 12.30
C LEU A 177 -6.14 -20.53 13.40
N PRO A 178 -7.26 -21.26 13.33
CA PRO A 178 -8.31 -21.17 14.33
C PRO A 178 -7.89 -21.84 15.66
N ALA A 179 -8.31 -21.28 16.79
CA ALA A 179 -7.77 -21.64 18.12
C ALA A 179 -8.22 -23.02 18.64
N ASP A 180 -9.42 -23.44 18.24
CA ASP A 180 -10.00 -24.75 18.56
C ASP A 180 -9.23 -25.90 17.89
N ALA A 181 -8.78 -25.70 16.66
CA ALA A 181 -8.03 -26.72 15.91
C ALA A 181 -6.50 -26.58 16.07
N PHE A 182 -6.00 -25.37 16.32
CA PHE A 182 -4.58 -25.06 16.46
C PHE A 182 -4.30 -24.33 17.79
N PRO A 183 -4.23 -25.10 18.91
CA PRO A 183 -3.93 -24.55 20.23
C PRO A 183 -2.45 -24.13 20.35
N THR A 184 -2.11 -23.44 21.45
CA THR A 184 -0.73 -23.10 21.81
C THR A 184 0.15 -24.35 21.82
N GLY A 185 1.34 -24.26 21.23
CA GLY A 185 2.29 -25.37 21.15
C GLY A 185 3.31 -25.22 20.02
N SER A 186 4.08 -26.27 19.77
CA SER A 186 5.11 -26.29 18.71
C SER A 186 4.91 -27.41 17.68
N PRO A 187 3.80 -27.41 16.90
CA PRO A 187 3.54 -28.44 15.91
C PRO A 187 4.46 -28.31 14.68
N THR A 188 4.57 -29.39 13.89
CA THR A 188 5.09 -29.28 12.52
C THR A 188 3.96 -29.09 11.54
N MET A 189 4.14 -28.20 10.57
CA MET A 189 3.18 -27.87 9.52
C MET A 189 3.65 -28.40 8.17
N THR A 190 2.67 -28.73 7.32
CA THR A 190 2.83 -28.96 5.89
C THR A 190 1.74 -28.23 5.15
N ALA A 191 1.95 -27.91 3.88
CA ALA A 191 0.92 -27.36 3.01
C ALA A 191 0.86 -28.09 1.67
N SER A 192 -0.33 -28.23 1.12
CA SER A 192 -0.56 -28.66 -0.26
C SER A 192 -1.45 -27.63 -0.95
N GLN A 193 -1.45 -27.62 -2.27
CA GLN A 193 -2.27 -26.70 -3.05
C GLN A 193 -3.03 -27.36 -4.19
N SER A 194 -4.16 -26.76 -4.56
CA SER A 194 -4.99 -27.09 -5.73
C SER A 194 -5.32 -25.82 -6.51
N SER A 195 -5.33 -25.87 -7.84
CA SER A 195 -5.64 -24.72 -8.69
C SER A 195 -6.54 -25.12 -9.86
N SER A 196 -7.58 -24.34 -10.12
CA SER A 196 -8.45 -24.52 -11.29
C SER A 196 -7.74 -24.20 -12.61
N ALA A 197 -6.64 -23.44 -12.57
CA ALA A 197 -5.82 -23.15 -13.74
C ALA A 197 -4.90 -24.32 -14.14
N VAL A 198 -4.74 -25.33 -13.28
CA VAL A 198 -3.95 -26.55 -13.56
C VAL A 198 -4.79 -27.80 -13.28
N PRO A 199 -5.90 -28.01 -14.01
CA PRO A 199 -6.91 -29.03 -13.67
C PRO A 199 -6.38 -30.47 -13.82
N ALA A 200 -5.37 -30.69 -14.65
CA ALA A 200 -4.76 -32.01 -14.84
C ALA A 200 -3.97 -32.50 -13.61
N VAL A 201 -3.61 -31.59 -12.69
CA VAL A 201 -3.00 -31.92 -11.39
C VAL A 201 -3.91 -31.43 -10.26
N PRO A 202 -4.90 -32.24 -9.82
CA PRO A 202 -5.92 -31.79 -8.87
C PRO A 202 -5.35 -31.33 -7.52
N THR A 203 -4.23 -31.90 -7.10
CA THR A 203 -3.53 -31.52 -5.87
C THR A 203 -2.04 -31.76 -6.03
N SER A 204 -1.23 -30.81 -5.59
CA SER A 204 0.23 -30.93 -5.48
C SER A 204 0.64 -31.91 -4.37
N ALA A 205 1.91 -32.32 -4.37
CA ALA A 205 2.53 -32.96 -3.23
C ALA A 205 2.63 -31.97 -2.05
N ALA A 206 2.74 -32.51 -0.84
CA ALA A 206 2.92 -31.70 0.36
C ALA A 206 4.29 -31.01 0.37
N SER A 207 4.34 -29.81 0.95
CA SER A 207 5.56 -29.09 1.26
C SER A 207 6.47 -29.89 2.20
N ALA A 208 7.72 -29.43 2.35
CA ALA A 208 8.55 -29.87 3.46
C ALA A 208 7.85 -29.61 4.81
N ARG A 209 8.14 -30.45 5.81
CA ARG A 209 7.66 -30.23 7.17
C ARG A 209 8.42 -29.06 7.79
N VAL A 210 7.68 -28.14 8.39
CA VAL A 210 8.24 -26.93 9.00
C VAL A 210 7.78 -26.83 10.44
N SER A 211 8.70 -26.65 11.38
CA SER A 211 8.37 -26.42 12.79
C SER A 211 7.91 -24.99 13.01
N VAL A 212 6.82 -24.82 13.75
CA VAL A 212 6.26 -23.52 14.10
C VAL A 212 6.01 -23.43 15.61
N GLN A 213 5.94 -22.23 16.15
CA GLN A 213 5.50 -21.95 17.51
C GLN A 213 4.22 -21.13 17.48
N ILE A 214 3.17 -21.67 18.07
CA ILE A 214 1.89 -20.99 18.27
C ILE A 214 1.83 -20.60 19.73
N ASP A 215 1.77 -19.31 19.99
CA ASP A 215 1.55 -18.77 21.33
C ASP A 215 0.31 -17.88 21.32
N ARG A 216 -0.64 -18.20 22.20
CA ARG A 216 -1.90 -17.47 22.41
C ARG A 216 -2.04 -16.96 23.85
N ALA A 217 -1.00 -17.13 24.67
CA ALA A 217 -1.02 -16.70 26.06
C ALA A 217 -0.68 -15.20 26.11
N ALA A 218 -1.66 -14.38 26.48
CA ALA A 218 -1.41 -12.96 26.67
C ALA A 218 -0.49 -12.71 27.88
N PRO A 219 0.39 -11.69 27.82
CA PRO A 219 1.22 -11.32 28.95
C PRO A 219 0.38 -10.80 30.12
N ALA A 220 0.90 -10.89 31.34
CA ALA A 220 0.28 -10.33 32.53
C ALA A 220 0.24 -8.78 32.50
N ALA A 221 -0.62 -8.18 33.33
CA ALA A 221 -0.68 -6.73 33.44
C ALA A 221 0.68 -6.17 33.93
N PRO A 222 1.28 -5.18 33.25
CA PRO A 222 2.52 -4.58 33.71
C PRO A 222 2.29 -3.75 34.97
N VAL A 223 3.35 -3.59 35.77
CA VAL A 223 3.36 -2.67 36.91
C VAL A 223 4.25 -1.48 36.57
N VAL A 224 3.71 -0.27 36.67
CA VAL A 224 4.50 0.96 36.56
C VAL A 224 5.06 1.30 37.95
N VAL A 225 6.38 1.40 38.05
CA VAL A 225 7.11 1.68 39.29
C VAL A 225 7.53 3.15 39.37
N SER A 226 7.80 3.79 38.22
CA SER A 226 8.13 5.21 38.13
C SER A 226 7.43 5.84 36.93
N PRO A 227 6.84 7.05 37.08
CA PRO A 227 6.59 7.74 38.35
C PRO A 227 5.63 6.94 39.25
N SER A 228 5.70 7.14 40.57
CA SER A 228 4.76 6.51 41.51
C SER A 228 3.38 7.21 41.48
N PRO A 229 2.29 6.52 41.86
CA PRO A 229 0.98 7.14 42.02
C PRO A 229 1.02 8.43 42.86
N GLY A 230 0.44 9.51 42.34
CA GLY A 230 0.41 10.83 42.97
C GLY A 230 1.70 11.65 42.86
N GLN A 231 2.77 11.11 42.26
CA GLN A 231 4.07 11.80 42.19
C GLN A 231 3.97 13.12 41.42
N ARG A 232 4.67 14.15 41.91
CA ARG A 232 4.87 15.40 41.20
C ARG A 232 6.11 15.30 40.30
N VAL A 233 5.92 15.50 39.00
CA VAL A 233 6.98 15.45 37.99
C VAL A 233 7.33 16.89 37.58
N THR A 234 8.55 17.35 37.88
CA THR A 234 8.99 18.74 37.64
C THR A 234 9.94 18.87 36.45
N THR A 235 10.35 17.76 35.85
CA THR A 235 11.30 17.71 34.73
C THR A 235 10.72 16.89 33.60
N GLN A 236 10.89 17.36 32.37
CA GLN A 236 10.54 16.65 31.14
C GLN A 236 11.78 16.56 30.23
N PRO A 237 11.93 15.51 29.41
CA PRO A 237 11.03 14.36 29.25
C PRO A 237 11.06 13.40 30.45
N VAL A 238 9.93 12.74 30.71
CA VAL A 238 9.69 11.88 31.87
C VAL A 238 10.23 10.49 31.60
N THR A 239 10.96 9.92 32.56
CA THR A 239 11.37 8.51 32.53
C THR A 239 10.32 7.66 33.23
N PHE A 240 9.71 6.76 32.46
CA PHE A 240 8.81 5.74 32.96
C PHE A 240 9.57 4.44 33.12
N ALA A 241 9.32 3.73 34.22
CA ALA A 241 9.92 2.42 34.46
C ALA A 241 8.92 1.50 35.16
N GLY A 242 9.07 0.20 34.96
CA GLY A 242 8.18 -0.78 35.53
C GLY A 242 8.67 -2.21 35.37
N THR A 243 7.77 -3.16 35.65
CA THR A 243 7.98 -4.60 35.48
C THR A 243 6.96 -5.18 34.51
N GLY A 244 7.29 -6.33 33.92
CA GLY A 244 6.45 -7.04 32.98
C GLY A 244 7.01 -8.40 32.60
N ASP A 245 6.35 -9.07 31.67
CA ASP A 245 6.79 -10.38 31.16
C ASP A 245 7.97 -10.22 30.20
N GLU A 246 8.95 -11.12 30.30
CA GLU A 246 10.22 -11.04 29.56
C GLU A 246 10.01 -11.01 28.04
N GLY A 247 10.74 -10.14 27.34
CA GLY A 247 10.67 -10.02 25.89
C GLY A 247 9.40 -9.34 25.36
N ALA A 248 8.42 -9.03 26.21
CA ALA A 248 7.25 -8.26 25.80
C ALA A 248 7.60 -6.79 25.53
N ARG A 249 6.89 -6.15 24.59
CA ARG A 249 6.96 -4.71 24.34
C ARG A 249 6.01 -3.98 25.29
N ALA A 250 6.57 -3.21 26.21
CA ALA A 250 5.84 -2.27 27.04
C ALA A 250 5.55 -0.98 26.27
N THR A 251 4.30 -0.51 26.32
CA THR A 251 3.89 0.82 25.84
C THR A 251 3.30 1.60 27.01
N VAL A 252 3.79 2.82 27.24
CA VAL A 252 3.27 3.72 28.27
C VAL A 252 2.34 4.73 27.62
N TYR A 253 1.20 4.98 28.26
CA TYR A 253 0.19 5.94 27.87
C TYR A 253 0.07 7.04 28.93
N VAL A 254 -0.04 8.29 28.47
CA VAL A 254 -0.42 9.43 29.30
C VAL A 254 -1.67 10.06 28.69
N ASP A 255 -2.74 10.20 29.48
CA ASP A 255 -4.05 10.66 29.01
C ASP A 255 -4.51 9.91 27.74
N SER A 256 -4.34 8.58 27.74
CA SER A 256 -4.63 7.66 26.63
C SER A 256 -3.80 7.83 25.36
N SER A 257 -2.77 8.67 25.37
CA SER A 257 -1.84 8.83 24.25
C SER A 257 -0.57 8.02 24.52
N PRO A 258 -0.06 7.19 23.58
CA PRO A 258 1.20 6.48 23.76
C PRO A 258 2.36 7.48 23.76
N VAL A 259 3.23 7.40 24.76
CA VAL A 259 4.33 8.39 24.97
C VAL A 259 5.72 7.79 24.86
N CYS A 260 5.87 6.49 25.14
CA CYS A 260 7.10 5.77 24.92
C CYS A 260 6.88 4.26 24.91
N GLN A 261 7.85 3.53 24.35
CA GLN A 261 7.88 2.08 24.30
C GLN A 261 9.25 1.55 24.74
N SER A 262 9.30 0.34 25.26
CA SER A 262 10.53 -0.38 25.60
C SER A 262 10.28 -1.87 25.70
N THR A 263 11.29 -2.68 25.47
CA THR A 263 11.23 -4.13 25.67
C THR A 263 11.51 -4.45 27.14
N VAL A 264 10.77 -5.41 27.70
CA VAL A 264 11.06 -5.94 29.03
C VAL A 264 12.31 -6.82 28.96
N VAL A 265 13.33 -6.45 29.73
CA VAL A 265 14.58 -7.19 29.87
C VAL A 265 14.84 -7.45 31.34
N SER A 266 15.09 -8.72 31.70
CA SER A 266 15.23 -9.17 33.08
C SER A 266 14.03 -8.77 33.97
N GLY A 267 12.82 -8.90 33.44
CA GLY A 267 11.54 -8.59 34.11
C GLY A 267 11.29 -7.10 34.34
N ARG A 268 12.11 -6.21 33.78
CA ARG A 268 12.02 -4.76 33.95
C ARG A 268 12.02 -4.05 32.61
N TRP A 269 11.34 -2.91 32.56
CA TRP A 269 11.34 -2.02 31.41
C TRP A 269 11.56 -0.58 31.86
N SER A 270 12.15 0.22 30.99
CA SER A 270 12.34 1.66 31.18
C SER A 270 12.26 2.35 29.83
N CYS A 271 11.47 3.41 29.74
CA CYS A 271 11.36 4.24 28.55
C CYS A 271 11.26 5.72 28.90
N ARG A 272 11.71 6.58 27.99
CA ARG A 272 11.67 8.03 28.17
C ARG A 272 10.70 8.63 27.18
N SER A 273 9.89 9.60 27.63
CA SER A 273 8.87 10.27 26.81
C SER A 273 9.46 11.31 25.84
N GLU A 274 10.52 10.95 25.13
CA GLU A 274 11.17 11.86 24.19
C GLU A 274 10.20 12.32 23.11
N GLY A 275 10.26 13.61 22.76
CA GLY A 275 9.31 14.23 21.82
C GLY A 275 7.89 14.45 22.37
N SER A 276 7.58 13.98 23.58
CA SER A 276 6.29 14.24 24.25
C SER A 276 6.44 15.35 25.29
N THR A 277 5.61 16.39 25.19
CA THR A 277 5.50 17.43 26.22
C THR A 277 4.14 17.37 26.90
N PHE A 278 4.14 17.37 28.22
CA PHE A 278 2.95 17.28 29.04
C PHE A 278 2.64 18.66 29.63
N PRO A 279 1.45 19.23 29.38
CA PRO A 279 1.08 20.48 30.03
C PRO A 279 0.98 20.26 31.54
N THR A 280 1.23 21.33 32.31
CA THR A 280 1.13 21.29 33.77
C THR A 280 -0.25 20.86 34.24
N GLY A 281 -0.32 20.14 35.35
CA GLY A 281 -1.57 19.62 35.92
C GLY A 281 -1.56 18.11 36.12
N SER A 282 -2.70 17.57 36.55
CA SER A 282 -2.90 16.13 36.73
C SER A 282 -2.92 15.41 35.37
N ARG A 283 -2.21 14.28 35.27
CA ARG A 283 -2.10 13.41 34.10
C ARG A 283 -2.35 11.98 34.51
N VAL A 284 -3.09 11.22 33.72
CA VAL A 284 -3.33 9.78 33.97
C VAL A 284 -2.29 8.96 33.24
N VAL A 285 -1.60 8.06 33.95
CA VAL A 285 -0.57 7.16 33.41
C VAL A 285 -1.10 5.73 33.43
N GLN A 286 -0.82 5.00 32.36
CA GLN A 286 -1.12 3.57 32.22
C GLN A 286 -0.03 2.91 31.35
N ALA A 287 0.17 1.60 31.47
CA ALA A 287 1.05 0.84 30.59
C ALA A 287 0.37 -0.43 30.07
N SER A 288 0.78 -0.94 28.91
CA SER A 288 0.34 -2.22 28.35
C SER A 288 1.52 -3.04 27.86
N LEU A 289 1.39 -4.37 27.86
CA LEU A 289 2.36 -5.28 27.26
C LEU A 289 1.77 -5.98 26.03
N VAL A 290 2.63 -6.20 25.04
CA VAL A 290 2.40 -7.10 23.91
C VAL A 290 3.58 -8.06 23.82
N ASP A 291 3.33 -9.37 23.81
CA ASP A 291 4.41 -10.36 23.69
C ASP A 291 4.98 -10.45 22.26
N ALA A 292 5.99 -11.30 22.05
CA ALA A 292 6.60 -11.51 20.73
C ALA A 292 5.67 -12.19 19.72
N ALA A 293 4.64 -12.91 20.19
CA ALA A 293 3.61 -13.53 19.36
C ALA A 293 2.47 -12.57 19.01
N GLY A 294 2.51 -11.33 19.52
CA GLY A 294 1.49 -10.31 19.28
C GLY A 294 0.26 -10.42 20.17
N ASN A 295 0.28 -11.20 21.26
CA ASN A 295 -0.83 -11.26 22.21
C ASN A 295 -0.82 -10.03 23.12
N PHE A 296 -2.00 -9.43 23.32
CA PHE A 296 -2.18 -8.24 24.16
C PHE A 296 -2.61 -8.63 25.57
N GLY A 297 -1.84 -8.20 26.56
CA GLY A 297 -2.17 -8.34 27.97
C GLY A 297 -3.19 -7.31 28.45
N PRO A 298 -3.85 -7.54 29.60
CA PRO A 298 -4.59 -6.48 30.29
C PRO A 298 -3.64 -5.31 30.61
N PRO A 299 -4.11 -4.06 30.54
CA PRO A 299 -3.26 -2.92 30.86
C PRO A 299 -3.04 -2.82 32.38
N SER A 300 -2.02 -2.06 32.79
CA SER A 300 -1.77 -1.73 34.19
C SER A 300 -2.96 -1.00 34.82
N ALA A 301 -3.00 -0.96 36.14
CA ALA A 301 -3.84 -0.01 36.85
C ALA A 301 -3.48 1.42 36.40
N ALA A 302 -4.50 2.24 36.14
CA ALA A 302 -4.32 3.66 35.82
C ALA A 302 -4.12 4.46 37.11
N PHE A 303 -3.20 5.42 37.10
CA PHE A 303 -2.95 6.30 38.24
C PHE A 303 -2.62 7.72 37.79
N SER A 304 -2.82 8.70 38.68
CA SER A 304 -2.54 10.10 38.38
C SER A 304 -1.14 10.52 38.81
N VAL A 305 -0.49 11.37 38.02
CA VAL A 305 0.73 12.10 38.36
C VAL A 305 0.49 13.60 38.15
N THR A 306 1.19 14.46 38.88
CA THR A 306 1.06 15.92 38.70
C THR A 306 2.27 16.49 37.99
N VAL A 307 2.11 17.01 36.78
CA VAL A 307 3.19 17.70 36.06
C VAL A 307 3.30 19.13 36.56
N GLY A 308 4.44 19.47 37.17
CA GLY A 308 4.76 20.81 37.65
C GLY A 308 5.30 21.72 36.55
N GLY A 309 5.05 23.03 36.66
CA GLY A 309 5.73 24.02 35.83
C GLY A 309 7.19 24.15 36.25
N ALA A 310 8.09 24.38 35.30
CA ALA A 310 9.48 24.69 35.61
C ALA A 310 9.53 25.93 36.51
N THR A 311 9.87 25.75 37.79
CA THR A 311 10.31 26.87 38.62
C THR A 311 11.56 27.43 37.98
N ALA A 312 11.47 28.64 37.43
CA ALA A 312 12.64 29.39 37.02
C ALA A 312 13.62 29.42 38.20
N SER A 313 14.82 28.89 38.01
CA SER A 313 15.92 29.07 38.95
C SER A 313 16.03 30.57 39.22
N ALA A 314 15.87 30.98 40.47
CA ALA A 314 15.95 32.39 40.86
C ALA A 314 17.26 32.98 40.34
N ALA A 315 17.16 34.06 39.57
CA ALA A 315 18.31 34.86 39.18
C ALA A 315 19.00 35.39 40.47
N PRO A 316 20.34 35.39 40.55
CA PRO A 316 21.03 35.92 41.73
C PRO A 316 20.65 37.40 41.91
N PRO A 317 20.48 37.87 43.16
CA PRO A 317 20.05 39.25 43.38
C PRO A 317 21.10 40.22 42.85
N VAL A 318 20.66 41.14 41.99
CA VAL A 318 21.45 42.27 41.50
C VAL A 318 21.70 43.21 42.68
N SER A 319 22.94 43.31 43.14
CA SER A 319 23.36 44.34 44.09
C SER A 319 23.51 45.68 43.36
N GLY A 320 22.65 46.64 43.69
CA GLY A 320 22.82 48.06 43.33
C GLY A 320 23.93 48.74 44.15
N PRO A 321 24.44 49.90 43.70
CA PRO A 321 25.72 50.45 44.14
C PRO A 321 25.63 51.13 45.50
N THR A 322 26.60 50.85 46.37
CA THR A 322 26.86 51.61 47.61
C THR A 322 27.99 52.62 47.36
N PRO A 323 27.89 53.88 47.83
CA PRO A 323 28.90 54.91 47.60
C PRO A 323 30.19 54.70 48.42
N SER A 324 31.23 55.37 47.95
CA SER A 324 32.68 55.28 48.23
C SER A 324 33.14 55.23 49.70
N PRO A 325 34.32 54.61 49.97
CA PRO A 325 34.91 54.53 51.31
C PRO A 325 35.91 55.68 51.58
N THR A 326 35.94 56.15 52.83
CA THR A 326 36.99 57.03 53.37
C THR A 326 38.24 56.21 53.70
N ARG A 327 39.40 56.66 53.18
CA ARG A 327 40.74 56.09 53.42
C ARG A 327 41.32 56.53 54.78
N SER A 328 42.10 55.66 55.43
CA SER A 328 43.51 55.88 55.88
C SER A 328 44.05 54.65 56.67
N PRO A 329 45.38 54.42 56.82
CA PRO A 329 46.32 54.01 55.76
C PRO A 329 47.32 52.88 56.16
N SER A 330 48.14 52.47 55.17
CA SER A 330 49.48 51.84 55.22
C SER A 330 49.60 50.35 55.63
N ALA A 331 50.32 49.47 54.93
CA ALA A 331 51.52 49.64 54.11
C ALA A 331 51.62 48.66 52.91
N THR A 332 52.60 48.91 52.04
CA THR A 332 52.95 48.38 50.69
C THR A 332 54.50 48.18 50.68
N PRO A 333 55.21 47.43 49.79
CA PRO A 333 55.02 46.19 48.97
C PRO A 333 56.34 45.31 48.97
N PRO A 334 56.91 44.69 47.89
CA PRO A 334 56.47 43.97 46.63
C PRO A 334 57.22 42.58 46.46
N PRO A 335 57.42 41.94 45.27
CA PRO A 335 56.64 41.78 44.02
C PRO A 335 56.41 40.29 43.54
N ARG A 336 55.65 40.17 42.44
CA ARG A 336 55.40 39.02 41.51
C ARG A 336 56.65 38.39 40.85
N PRO A 337 56.62 37.22 40.15
CA PRO A 337 55.63 36.80 39.11
C PRO A 337 55.20 35.30 39.02
N THR A 338 54.19 35.08 38.15
CA THR A 338 53.46 33.90 37.57
C THR A 338 54.28 32.94 36.65
N PRO A 339 53.75 31.93 35.89
CA PRO A 339 52.78 30.80 36.13
C PRO A 339 53.15 29.41 35.47
N GLY A 340 52.38 28.33 35.75
CA GLY A 340 52.19 27.06 34.93
C GLY A 340 53.19 25.90 35.13
N PRO A 341 52.98 24.61 34.67
CA PRO A 341 51.98 24.05 33.72
C PRO A 341 51.44 22.57 33.93
N THR A 342 50.51 22.17 33.04
CA THR A 342 49.99 20.90 32.39
C THR A 342 50.32 19.40 32.74
N ALA A 343 49.30 18.52 32.52
CA ALA A 343 49.26 17.15 31.89
C ALA A 343 49.30 15.83 32.77
N PRO A 344 49.17 14.56 32.23
CA PRO A 344 47.94 13.75 31.99
C PRO A 344 47.97 12.20 32.39
N VAL A 345 46.82 11.46 32.20
CA VAL A 345 46.58 10.03 31.75
C VAL A 345 47.00 8.74 32.56
N GLU A 346 46.00 7.84 32.83
CA GLU A 346 45.90 6.33 32.97
C GLU A 346 46.88 5.45 33.83
N PRO A 347 46.69 4.09 33.99
CA PRO A 347 45.55 3.25 34.43
C PRO A 347 45.95 2.18 35.51
N GLY A 348 45.04 1.28 35.92
CA GLY A 348 45.36 0.10 36.77
C GLY A 348 44.27 -1.00 36.78
N PRO A 349 44.60 -2.28 37.09
CA PRO A 349 44.38 -3.39 36.16
C PRO A 349 43.44 -4.55 36.59
N SER A 350 43.29 -5.49 35.64
CA SER A 350 42.57 -6.77 35.60
C SER A 350 43.05 -7.88 36.55
N ALA A 351 42.16 -8.86 36.85
CA ALA A 351 42.29 -10.31 36.55
C ALA A 351 41.51 -11.19 37.56
N THR A 352 40.80 -12.24 37.07
CA THR A 352 41.02 -13.67 37.40
C THR A 352 39.96 -14.56 36.71
N ALA A 353 40.44 -15.61 36.04
CA ALA A 353 39.67 -16.65 35.33
C ALA A 353 39.75 -18.01 36.07
N ALA A 354 38.91 -18.96 35.65
CA ALA A 354 38.80 -20.34 36.14
C ALA A 354 39.74 -21.36 35.43
N PRO A 355 39.92 -22.59 35.99
CA PRO A 355 40.36 -23.80 35.26
C PRO A 355 39.44 -25.04 35.51
N GLY A 356 39.33 -26.14 34.75
CA GLY A 356 39.87 -26.63 33.46
C GLY A 356 39.58 -28.17 33.23
N VAL A 357 39.67 -28.64 31.97
CA VAL A 357 40.19 -29.97 31.44
C VAL A 357 39.35 -31.29 31.65
N PRO A 358 39.49 -32.43 30.88
CA PRO A 358 39.55 -32.74 29.41
C PRO A 358 38.64 -33.94 28.93
N GLY A 359 38.64 -34.27 27.61
CA GLY A 359 38.45 -35.65 27.12
C GLY A 359 37.96 -35.85 25.67
N ALA A 360 38.83 -36.31 24.76
CA ALA A 360 38.54 -36.93 23.45
C ALA A 360 38.55 -38.49 23.59
N PRO A 361 38.19 -39.36 22.60
CA PRO A 361 38.78 -39.51 21.24
C PRO A 361 37.72 -39.62 20.10
N SER A 362 37.97 -39.22 18.84
CA SER A 362 38.81 -39.79 17.74
C SER A 362 38.16 -40.96 16.96
N ASP A 363 37.96 -40.74 15.65
CA ASP A 363 38.47 -41.55 14.51
C ASP A 363 37.85 -40.96 13.22
N ASP A 364 38.60 -40.22 12.40
CA ASP A 364 39.53 -40.67 11.32
C ASP A 364 38.81 -41.32 10.14
N GLY A 365 38.97 -40.91 8.87
CA GLY A 365 39.84 -39.89 8.29
C GLY A 365 39.81 -39.96 6.74
N GLY A 366 40.43 -38.95 6.10
CA GLY A 366 40.97 -38.90 4.72
C GLY A 366 39.94 -38.82 3.58
N ASP A 367 40.03 -37.91 2.60
CA ASP A 367 41.24 -37.37 1.97
C ASP A 367 41.05 -35.98 1.33
N HIS A 368 42.17 -35.27 1.23
CA HIS A 368 42.32 -33.85 0.89
C HIS A 368 42.64 -33.56 -0.59
N GLY A 369 42.34 -32.32 -1.00
CA GLY A 369 42.98 -31.59 -2.11
C GLY A 369 42.15 -30.34 -2.50
N ALA A 370 42.21 -29.24 -1.75
CA ALA A 370 43.06 -28.04 -1.94
C ALA A 370 42.87 -27.33 -3.30
N GLY A 371 42.55 -26.03 -3.44
CA GLY A 371 42.29 -24.89 -2.54
C GLY A 371 41.38 -23.88 -3.30
N GLY A 372 40.96 -22.71 -2.83
CA GLY A 372 41.27 -21.87 -1.69
C GLY A 372 41.15 -20.41 -2.15
N ALA A 373 40.05 -19.72 -1.82
CA ALA A 373 39.96 -18.26 -1.68
C ALA A 373 38.63 -17.89 -0.99
N GLY A 374 38.72 -17.15 0.11
CA GLY A 374 37.68 -17.00 1.11
C GLY A 374 36.49 -16.10 0.74
N GLY A 375 35.33 -16.50 1.26
CA GLY A 375 34.15 -15.67 1.48
C GLY A 375 33.45 -16.21 2.73
N VAL A 376 33.46 -15.42 3.80
CA VAL A 376 32.90 -15.73 5.12
C VAL A 376 31.41 -16.10 5.02
N PRO A 377 30.91 -17.10 5.76
CA PRO A 377 29.48 -17.38 5.85
C PRO A 377 28.83 -16.30 6.72
N SER A 378 28.06 -15.40 6.11
CA SER A 378 27.20 -14.49 6.86
C SER A 378 26.02 -15.27 7.43
N THR A 379 26.05 -15.41 8.75
CA THR A 379 24.92 -15.64 9.66
C THR A 379 23.64 -14.93 9.22
N GLY A 380 22.51 -15.62 9.36
CA GLY A 380 21.19 -15.16 8.95
C GLY A 380 20.80 -13.80 9.52
N GLY A 381 20.35 -12.92 8.63
CA GLY A 381 19.51 -11.78 8.95
C GLY A 381 18.10 -12.09 8.49
N GLY A 382 17.12 -11.96 9.38
CA GLY A 382 15.73 -11.79 8.96
C GLY A 382 15.67 -10.57 8.04
N THR A 383 15.00 -10.70 6.90
CA THR A 383 14.83 -9.58 5.96
C THR A 383 13.87 -8.57 6.58
N GLU A 384 14.38 -7.68 7.44
CA GLU A 384 13.70 -6.44 7.81
C GLU A 384 13.36 -5.67 6.53
N GLY A 385 12.12 -5.18 6.42
CA GLY A 385 11.63 -4.55 5.19
C GLY A 385 12.42 -3.28 4.89
N GLY A 386 13.13 -3.24 3.75
CA GLY A 386 13.92 -2.08 3.35
C GLY A 386 13.10 -0.98 2.64
N TRP A 387 13.73 0.18 2.45
CA TRP A 387 13.17 1.34 1.73
C TRP A 387 12.74 1.05 0.28
N ALA A 388 13.09 -0.10 -0.29
CA ALA A 388 12.74 -0.53 -1.64
C ALA A 388 11.67 -1.65 -1.67
N THR A 389 11.31 -2.19 -0.51
CA THR A 389 10.30 -3.26 -0.38
C THR A 389 8.92 -2.72 -0.72
N ALA A 390 8.16 -3.43 -1.56
CA ALA A 390 6.81 -3.01 -1.94
C ALA A 390 5.85 -3.08 -0.75
N THR A 391 4.95 -2.11 -0.62
CA THR A 391 3.81 -2.23 0.29
C THR A 391 2.64 -2.91 -0.41
N THR A 392 1.64 -3.33 0.35
CA THR A 392 0.37 -3.84 -0.18
C THR A 392 -0.50 -2.73 -0.78
N PHE A 393 -0.21 -1.47 -0.49
CA PHE A 393 -1.06 -0.35 -0.88
C PHE A 393 -1.04 -0.12 -2.40
N GLY A 394 -2.21 -0.28 -3.04
CA GLY A 394 -2.37 -0.13 -4.48
C GLY A 394 -1.86 -1.31 -5.32
N ARG A 395 -1.45 -2.41 -4.67
CA ARG A 395 -0.95 -3.61 -5.33
C ARG A 395 -2.01 -4.27 -6.22
N ASP A 396 -3.24 -4.30 -5.72
CA ASP A 396 -4.37 -4.98 -6.37
C ASP A 396 -5.15 -4.07 -7.32
N LEU A 397 -4.60 -2.90 -7.65
CA LEU A 397 -5.14 -2.06 -8.71
C LEU A 397 -5.03 -2.80 -10.06
N PRO A 398 -6.15 -3.06 -10.76
CA PRO A 398 -6.10 -3.77 -12.03
C PRO A 398 -5.34 -2.94 -13.07
N THR A 399 -4.68 -3.58 -14.02
CA THR A 399 -4.07 -2.85 -15.14
C THR A 399 -5.12 -2.52 -16.22
N LEU A 400 -4.82 -1.53 -17.06
CA LEU A 400 -5.70 -1.18 -18.18
C LEU A 400 -5.95 -2.39 -19.11
N SER A 401 -4.93 -3.21 -19.37
CA SER A 401 -5.07 -4.43 -20.18
C SER A 401 -5.96 -5.48 -19.53
N GLN A 402 -5.88 -5.67 -18.20
CA GLN A 402 -6.74 -6.60 -17.46
C GLN A 402 -8.22 -6.18 -17.52
N THR A 403 -8.50 -4.87 -17.51
CA THR A 403 -9.89 -4.37 -17.54
C THR A 403 -10.49 -4.31 -18.95
N LEU A 404 -9.69 -4.14 -20.01
CA LEU A 404 -10.17 -4.09 -21.39
C LEU A 404 -10.63 -5.45 -21.93
N GLY A 405 -10.14 -6.56 -21.37
CA GLY A 405 -10.44 -7.93 -21.83
C GLY A 405 -11.65 -8.60 -21.19
N GLY A 406 -12.31 -7.98 -20.21
CA GLY A 406 -13.38 -8.61 -19.40
C GLY A 406 -14.73 -7.87 -19.39
N PRO A 407 -15.77 -8.41 -18.72
CA PRO A 407 -17.11 -7.80 -18.63
C PRO A 407 -17.21 -6.60 -17.66
N SER A 408 -16.08 -6.05 -17.21
CA SER A 408 -15.99 -5.00 -16.20
C SER A 408 -16.64 -3.68 -16.66
N TRP A 409 -16.47 -3.30 -17.93
CA TRP A 409 -17.01 -2.05 -18.47
C TRP A 409 -18.55 -1.99 -18.54
N PRO A 410 -19.25 -3.02 -19.06
CA PRO A 410 -20.72 -3.08 -18.99
C PRO A 410 -21.24 -3.07 -17.55
N LEU A 411 -20.62 -3.84 -16.65
CA LEU A 411 -21.01 -3.88 -15.25
C LEU A 411 -20.79 -2.51 -14.57
N ALA A 412 -19.65 -1.88 -14.81
CA ALA A 412 -19.32 -0.55 -14.29
C ALA A 412 -20.29 0.53 -14.81
N ALA A 413 -20.73 0.44 -16.07
CA ALA A 413 -21.75 1.34 -16.61
C ALA A 413 -23.10 1.17 -15.91
N LEU A 414 -23.51 -0.08 -15.63
CA LEU A 414 -24.71 -0.36 -14.84
C LEU A 414 -24.58 0.18 -13.42
N VAL A 415 -23.41 0.06 -12.78
CA VAL A 415 -23.15 0.65 -11.46
C VAL A 415 -23.24 2.18 -11.51
N GLY A 416 -22.73 2.82 -12.56
CA GLY A 416 -22.87 4.27 -12.78
C GLY A 416 -24.33 4.72 -12.88
N LEU A 417 -25.17 3.96 -13.59
CA LEU A 417 -26.61 4.21 -13.67
C LEU A 417 -27.30 3.97 -12.32
N ALA A 418 -26.97 2.87 -11.64
CA ALA A 418 -27.50 2.54 -10.32
C ALA A 418 -27.15 3.60 -9.28
N PHE A 419 -25.95 4.20 -9.33
CA PHE A 419 -25.54 5.28 -8.45
C PHE A 419 -26.44 6.53 -8.60
N VAL A 420 -26.82 6.88 -9.82
CA VAL A 420 -27.74 8.00 -10.05
C VAL A 420 -29.11 7.71 -9.41
N ALA A 421 -29.63 6.51 -9.61
CA ALA A 421 -30.94 6.09 -9.11
C ALA A 421 -30.99 5.90 -7.58
N LEU A 422 -29.96 5.28 -7.00
CA LEU A 422 -29.93 4.87 -5.58
C LEU A 422 -29.25 5.89 -4.67
N VAL A 423 -28.41 6.78 -5.21
CA VAL A 423 -27.63 7.72 -4.38
C VAL A 423 -27.95 9.17 -4.73
N VAL A 424 -27.73 9.61 -5.97
CA VAL A 424 -27.88 11.03 -6.35
C VAL A 424 -29.32 11.53 -6.14
N GLY A 425 -30.31 10.81 -6.67
CA GLY A 425 -31.73 11.16 -6.54
C GLY A 425 -32.20 11.16 -5.07
N PRO A 426 -32.05 10.05 -4.34
CA PRO A 426 -32.48 9.95 -2.94
C PRO A 426 -31.77 10.92 -2.00
N ALA A 427 -30.46 11.15 -2.16
CA ALA A 427 -29.73 12.15 -1.37
C ALA A 427 -30.31 13.56 -1.57
N ARG A 428 -30.80 13.87 -2.79
CA ARG A 428 -31.45 15.14 -3.05
C ARG A 428 -32.82 15.25 -2.39
N LEU A 429 -33.61 14.17 -2.39
CA LEU A 429 -34.91 14.10 -1.72
C LEU A 429 -34.74 14.29 -0.21
N ALA A 430 -33.82 13.55 0.41
CA ALA A 430 -33.50 13.68 1.84
C ALA A 430 -33.04 15.10 2.20
N ALA A 431 -32.12 15.69 1.41
CA ALA A 431 -31.68 17.06 1.64
C ALA A 431 -32.81 18.10 1.46
N GLY A 432 -33.79 17.81 0.61
CA GLY A 432 -35.00 18.61 0.45
C GLY A 432 -35.95 18.51 1.66
N ALA A 433 -36.07 17.33 2.26
CA ALA A 433 -36.90 17.09 3.45
C ALA A 433 -36.34 17.75 4.72
N VAL A 434 -35.00 17.84 4.82
CA VAL A 434 -34.32 18.43 5.99
C VAL A 434 -34.18 19.96 5.88
N ARG A 435 -34.41 20.56 4.70
CA ARG A 435 -34.31 22.03 4.49
C ARG A 435 -35.30 22.77 5.38
N GLY A 436 -34.79 23.71 6.18
CA GLY A 436 -35.58 24.57 7.07
C GLY A 436 -35.77 24.01 8.48
N ARG A 437 -35.49 22.72 8.71
CA ARG A 437 -35.58 22.08 10.05
C ARG A 437 -34.26 22.10 10.81
N GLY A 438 -33.16 22.33 10.11
CA GLY A 438 -31.87 22.66 10.70
C GLY A 438 -31.88 24.06 11.31
N ARG A 439 -32.63 24.26 12.39
CA ARG A 439 -32.22 25.25 13.40
C ARG A 439 -30.75 24.93 13.72
N ARG A 440 -29.89 25.95 13.64
CA ARG A 440 -28.53 25.93 14.18
C ARG A 440 -28.57 25.14 15.48
N SER A 441 -27.97 23.95 15.54
CA SER A 441 -27.65 23.38 16.84
C SER A 441 -26.51 24.23 17.37
N PRO A 442 -26.70 25.01 18.46
CA PRO A 442 -25.55 25.36 19.27
C PRO A 442 -24.94 24.03 19.74
N GLY A 443 -23.62 24.00 19.90
CA GLY A 443 -22.82 22.77 20.04
C GLY A 443 -23.46 21.68 20.92
N ALA A 444 -23.20 20.43 20.53
CA ALA A 444 -23.58 19.24 21.28
C ALA A 444 -23.36 19.43 22.78
N VAL A 445 -24.47 19.51 23.52
CA VAL A 445 -24.49 19.62 24.98
C VAL A 445 -24.23 18.22 25.52
N ILE A 446 -22.97 17.88 25.75
CA ILE A 446 -22.58 16.60 26.38
C ILE A 446 -22.45 16.73 27.90
N THR A 447 -22.64 17.93 28.47
CA THR A 447 -22.95 18.10 29.90
C THR A 447 -23.93 19.26 30.09
N GLY A 448 -24.98 19.04 30.88
CA GLY A 448 -26.15 19.94 30.99
C GLY A 448 -25.93 21.24 31.77
N ARG A 449 -25.00 22.10 31.34
CA ARG A 449 -24.79 23.45 31.92
C ARG A 449 -24.30 24.54 30.96
N ASN A 450 -24.60 24.48 29.67
CA ASN A 450 -24.25 25.59 28.76
C ASN A 450 -25.43 26.55 28.57
N ARG A 451 -25.46 27.64 29.36
CA ARG A 451 -26.16 28.87 28.95
C ARG A 451 -25.40 29.48 27.77
N GLY A 452 -26.13 30.02 26.79
CA GLY A 452 -25.54 30.75 25.68
C GLY A 452 -24.80 31.97 26.21
N VAL A 453 -23.48 31.87 26.29
CA VAL A 453 -22.60 33.01 26.58
C VAL A 453 -22.60 33.88 25.34
N GLU A 454 -23.13 35.10 25.45
CA GLU A 454 -22.79 36.17 24.52
C GLU A 454 -21.28 36.36 24.57
N LEU A 455 -20.61 36.04 23.46
CA LEU A 455 -19.16 36.18 23.35
C LEU A 455 -18.78 37.67 23.48
N PRO A 456 -17.78 38.01 24.31
CA PRO A 456 -17.19 39.35 24.32
C PRO A 456 -16.66 39.67 22.92
N THR A 457 -16.97 40.87 22.42
CA THR A 457 -16.57 41.39 21.09
C THR A 457 -15.06 41.68 20.94
N SER A 458 -14.22 41.11 21.80
CA SER A 458 -12.78 41.37 21.85
C SER A 458 -11.97 40.13 22.20
N PHE A 459 -12.15 39.05 21.44
CA PHE A 459 -11.05 38.11 21.22
C PHE A 459 -10.56 38.30 19.79
N SER A 460 -9.32 38.74 19.65
CA SER A 460 -8.56 38.61 18.41
C SER A 460 -8.51 37.13 18.06
N GLY A 461 -9.45 36.69 17.22
CA GLY A 461 -9.47 35.34 16.69
C GLY A 461 -8.16 35.12 15.95
N GLY A 462 -7.24 34.35 16.54
CA GLY A 462 -5.98 34.01 15.91
C GLY A 462 -6.28 33.37 14.56
N THR A 463 -6.01 34.11 13.48
CA THR A 463 -6.14 33.58 12.13
C THR A 463 -4.97 32.63 11.91
N ILE A 464 -5.23 31.33 12.00
CA ILE A 464 -4.27 30.32 11.59
C ILE A 464 -3.95 30.58 10.11
N ASP A 465 -2.66 30.70 9.77
CA ASP A 465 -2.22 30.85 8.38
C ASP A 465 -2.83 29.72 7.54
N LEU A 466 -3.45 30.08 6.42
CA LEU A 466 -4.09 29.13 5.51
C LEU A 466 -3.12 28.03 5.06
N ARG A 467 -1.84 28.34 4.89
CA ARG A 467 -0.81 27.36 4.51
C ARG A 467 -0.60 26.32 5.62
N VAL A 468 -0.59 26.77 6.87
CA VAL A 468 -0.46 25.88 8.04
C VAL A 468 -1.71 25.02 8.20
N ALA A 469 -2.90 25.61 8.02
CA ALA A 469 -4.16 24.86 8.06
C ALA A 469 -4.23 23.79 6.95
N VAL A 470 -3.86 24.15 5.71
CA VAL A 470 -3.80 23.22 4.57
C VAL A 470 -2.77 22.13 4.85
N GLY A 471 -1.55 22.48 5.28
CA GLY A 471 -0.51 21.51 5.63
C GLY A 471 -0.95 20.53 6.70
N ALA A 472 -1.52 21.02 7.81
CA ALA A 472 -2.06 20.18 8.88
C ALA A 472 -3.16 19.24 8.39
N THR A 473 -4.05 19.70 7.51
CA THR A 473 -5.12 18.86 6.97
C THR A 473 -4.62 17.78 6.02
N ILE A 474 -3.60 18.07 5.22
CA ILE A 474 -2.96 17.08 4.35
C ILE A 474 -2.26 16.02 5.19
N VAL A 475 -1.53 16.42 6.24
CA VAL A 475 -0.88 15.49 7.17
C VAL A 475 -1.92 14.62 7.88
N ALA A 476 -3.01 15.20 8.37
CA ALA A 476 -4.10 14.45 8.99
C ALA A 476 -4.77 13.48 8.01
N GLY A 477 -5.03 13.91 6.77
CA GLY A 477 -5.57 13.05 5.72
C GLY A 477 -4.62 11.91 5.35
N ALA A 478 -3.31 12.18 5.29
CA ALA A 478 -2.29 11.18 5.03
C ALA A 478 -2.22 10.14 6.15
N ALA A 479 -2.30 10.57 7.41
CA ALA A 479 -2.35 9.68 8.56
C ALA A 479 -3.59 8.78 8.54
N VAL A 480 -4.76 9.36 8.29
CA VAL A 480 -6.02 8.60 8.19
C VAL A 480 -5.97 7.58 7.05
N THR A 481 -5.40 7.96 5.90
CA THR A 481 -5.24 7.07 4.74
C THR A 481 -4.23 5.95 5.01
N ALA A 482 -3.08 6.27 5.61
CA ALA A 482 -2.07 5.28 5.99
C ALA A 482 -2.67 4.27 6.99
N LEU A 483 -3.43 4.76 7.98
CA LEU A 483 -4.17 3.92 8.92
C LEU A 483 -5.21 3.03 8.24
N ALA A 484 -5.74 3.38 7.07
CA ALA A 484 -6.61 2.51 6.28
C ALA A 484 -5.82 1.42 5.54
N ALA A 485 -4.59 1.71 5.12
CA ALA A 485 -3.75 0.81 4.33
C ALA A 485 -3.15 -0.37 5.12
N GLY A 486 -2.75 -0.14 6.38
CA GLY A 486 -1.93 -1.09 7.13
C GLY A 486 -0.64 -0.39 7.43
N VAL A 487 -0.32 -0.15 8.69
CA VAL A 487 0.96 0.44 9.07
C VAL A 487 1.55 -0.47 10.12
N ASP A 488 2.68 -1.08 9.78
CA ASP A 488 3.55 -1.76 10.73
C ASP A 488 4.77 -0.88 11.01
N ASP A 489 5.51 -1.22 12.07
CA ASP A 489 6.69 -0.50 12.54
C ASP A 489 7.92 -0.82 11.65
N GLN A 490 7.82 -0.52 10.35
CA GLN A 490 8.84 -0.81 9.32
C GLN A 490 9.06 0.42 8.42
N VAL A 491 10.30 0.61 7.92
CA VAL A 491 10.68 1.81 7.15
C VAL A 491 9.91 1.98 5.83
N GLN A 492 9.42 0.89 5.24
CA GLN A 492 8.58 0.93 4.05
C GLN A 492 7.25 1.68 4.27
N TYR A 493 6.71 1.70 5.50
CA TYR A 493 5.48 2.44 5.79
C TYR A 493 5.72 3.94 6.01
N ALA A 494 6.95 4.35 6.38
CA ALA A 494 7.32 5.76 6.35
C ALA A 494 7.38 6.30 4.92
N ARG A 495 7.90 5.49 3.97
CA ARG A 495 7.84 5.81 2.54
C ARG A 495 6.39 5.88 2.05
N LEU A 496 5.56 4.90 2.42
CA LEU A 496 4.14 4.91 2.08
C LEU A 496 3.46 6.19 2.56
N PHE A 497 3.71 6.61 3.80
CA PHE A 497 3.16 7.86 4.35
C PHE A 497 3.58 9.07 3.51
N ALA A 498 4.85 9.17 3.12
CA ALA A 498 5.34 10.21 2.23
C ALA A 498 4.67 10.15 0.84
N GLY A 499 4.51 8.95 0.29
CA GLY A 499 3.83 8.70 -0.98
C GLY A 499 2.37 9.17 -0.95
N ILE A 500 1.66 8.86 0.14
CA ILE A 500 0.28 9.32 0.38
C ILE A 500 0.23 10.84 0.51
N ALA A 501 1.10 11.44 1.33
CA ALA A 501 1.12 12.89 1.51
C ALA A 501 1.37 13.63 0.17
N LEU A 502 2.32 13.16 -0.63
CA LEU A 502 2.57 13.68 -1.98
C LEU A 502 1.34 13.51 -2.90
N GLY A 503 0.69 12.34 -2.84
CA GLY A 503 -0.53 12.08 -3.61
C GLY A 503 -1.68 13.02 -3.24
N LEU A 504 -1.88 13.29 -1.94
CA LEU A 504 -2.90 14.23 -1.46
C LEU A 504 -2.58 15.68 -1.85
N ILE A 505 -1.31 16.10 -1.83
CA ILE A 505 -0.88 17.41 -2.32
C ILE A 505 -1.23 17.56 -3.81
N LEU A 506 -0.85 16.56 -4.62
CA LEU A 506 -1.14 16.55 -6.06
C LEU A 506 -2.64 16.58 -6.33
N LEU A 507 -3.43 15.75 -5.62
CA LEU A 507 -4.87 15.68 -5.79
C LEU A 507 -5.56 17.02 -5.45
N ASN A 508 -5.26 17.62 -4.30
CA ASN A 508 -5.86 18.90 -3.90
C ASN A 508 -5.39 20.05 -4.80
N GLY A 509 -4.11 20.06 -5.19
CA GLY A 509 -3.54 21.07 -6.08
C GLY A 509 -4.13 20.99 -7.49
N LEU A 510 -4.10 19.82 -8.12
CA LEU A 510 -4.44 19.63 -9.53
C LEU A 510 -5.94 19.40 -9.79
N ALA A 511 -6.68 18.79 -8.86
CA ALA A 511 -8.11 18.52 -9.04
C ALA A 511 -9.04 19.55 -8.38
N VAL A 512 -8.57 20.32 -7.41
CA VAL A 512 -9.38 21.34 -6.72
C VAL A 512 -8.89 22.75 -7.00
N VAL A 513 -7.64 23.08 -6.65
CA VAL A 513 -7.14 24.46 -6.73
C VAL A 513 -6.97 24.90 -8.19
N LEU A 514 -6.22 24.13 -8.98
CA LEU A 514 -5.88 24.48 -10.36
C LEU A 514 -7.12 24.71 -11.25
N PRO A 515 -8.14 23.82 -11.30
CA PRO A 515 -9.32 24.05 -12.13
C PRO A 515 -10.09 25.29 -11.69
N THR A 516 -10.16 25.55 -10.38
CA THR A 516 -10.82 26.73 -9.83
C THR A 516 -10.11 28.02 -10.24
N VAL A 517 -8.77 28.03 -10.17
CA VAL A 517 -7.95 29.18 -10.59
C VAL A 517 -8.06 29.42 -12.10
N LEU A 518 -8.02 28.38 -12.91
CA LEU A 518 -8.15 28.50 -14.37
C LEU A 518 -9.52 29.06 -14.78
N VAL A 519 -10.60 28.57 -14.16
CA VAL A 519 -11.96 29.08 -14.41
C VAL A 519 -12.10 30.51 -13.90
N ALA A 520 -11.60 30.81 -12.70
CA ALA A 520 -11.64 32.15 -12.14
C ALA A 520 -10.90 33.17 -13.03
N LYS A 521 -9.70 32.84 -13.51
CA LYS A 521 -8.93 33.68 -14.44
C LYS A 521 -9.69 33.93 -15.73
N ARG A 522 -10.34 32.91 -16.30
CA ARG A 522 -11.14 33.05 -17.53
C ARG A 522 -12.41 33.87 -17.33
N LEU A 523 -13.00 33.84 -16.15
CA LEU A 523 -14.23 34.56 -15.82
C LEU A 523 -13.99 35.92 -15.13
N GLY A 524 -12.73 36.32 -14.92
CA GLY A 524 -12.39 37.56 -14.20
C GLY A 524 -12.83 37.56 -12.72
N ARG A 525 -12.87 36.38 -12.08
CA ARG A 525 -13.31 36.19 -10.69
C ARG A 525 -12.13 35.95 -9.75
N ALA A 526 -12.34 36.17 -8.45
CA ALA A 526 -11.40 35.73 -7.43
C ALA A 526 -11.69 34.29 -6.98
N VAL A 527 -10.67 33.65 -6.41
CA VAL A 527 -10.75 32.29 -5.88
C VAL A 527 -10.77 32.34 -4.36
N ARG A 528 -11.65 31.54 -3.77
CA ARG A 528 -11.64 31.24 -2.34
C ARG A 528 -11.49 29.73 -2.16
N VAL A 529 -10.42 29.33 -1.48
CA VAL A 529 -10.17 27.92 -1.09
C VAL A 529 -10.37 27.80 0.41
N ARG A 530 -11.14 26.79 0.84
CA ARG A 530 -11.36 26.51 2.26
C ARG A 530 -11.12 25.04 2.56
N VAL A 531 -10.55 24.76 3.72
CA VAL A 531 -10.54 23.42 4.31
C VAL A 531 -11.96 23.04 4.71
N SER A 532 -12.38 21.81 4.41
CA SER A 532 -13.69 21.30 4.83
C SER A 532 -13.52 20.25 5.95
N PRO A 533 -13.81 20.60 7.21
CA PRO A 533 -13.79 19.63 8.32
C PRO A 533 -14.73 18.44 8.08
N GLY A 534 -15.85 18.67 7.37
CA GLY A 534 -16.79 17.62 7.02
C GLY A 534 -16.22 16.59 6.03
N LEU A 535 -15.35 17.01 5.10
CA LEU A 535 -14.68 16.08 4.19
C LEU A 535 -13.60 15.27 4.92
N LEU A 536 -12.91 15.88 5.89
CA LEU A 536 -11.97 15.15 6.74
C LEU A 536 -12.70 14.10 7.61
N LEU A 537 -13.85 14.46 8.20
CA LEU A 537 -14.68 13.51 8.93
C LEU A 537 -15.19 12.38 8.02
N ALA A 538 -15.63 12.72 6.81
CA ALA A 538 -16.02 11.71 5.83
C ALA A 538 -14.85 10.78 5.48
N ALA A 539 -13.61 11.32 5.39
CA ALA A 539 -12.42 10.52 5.13
C ALA A 539 -12.16 9.53 6.27
N VAL A 540 -12.29 9.98 7.52
CA VAL A 540 -12.21 9.11 8.70
C VAL A 540 -13.27 8.02 8.63
N VAL A 541 -14.53 8.35 8.35
CA VAL A 541 -15.62 7.36 8.25
C VAL A 541 -15.35 6.35 7.13
N ALA A 542 -14.93 6.80 5.95
CA ALA A 542 -14.61 5.92 4.81
C ALA A 542 -13.44 4.98 5.13
N CYS A 543 -12.40 5.49 5.80
CA CYS A 543 -11.25 4.69 6.23
C CYS A 543 -11.63 3.68 7.33
N THR A 544 -12.46 4.08 8.31
CA THR A 544 -12.99 3.17 9.33
C THR A 544 -13.84 2.06 8.71
N ALA A 545 -14.72 2.40 7.76
CA ALA A 545 -15.53 1.42 7.04
C ALA A 545 -14.65 0.45 6.24
N THR A 546 -13.64 0.96 5.54
CA THR A 546 -12.64 0.17 4.82
C THR A 546 -11.97 -0.86 5.73
N ARG A 547 -11.61 -0.47 6.96
CA ARG A 547 -11.02 -1.37 7.95
C ARG A 547 -11.99 -2.40 8.50
N LEU A 548 -13.18 -1.97 8.90
CA LEU A 548 -14.19 -2.86 9.47
C LEU A 548 -14.67 -3.91 8.46
N LEU A 549 -14.74 -3.52 7.19
CA LEU A 549 -15.20 -4.38 6.10
C LEU A 549 -14.06 -5.08 5.36
N SER A 550 -12.80 -4.83 5.75
CA SER A 550 -11.59 -5.34 5.06
C SER A 550 -11.64 -5.13 3.55
N LEU A 551 -12.03 -3.92 3.11
CA LEU A 551 -12.15 -3.60 1.69
C LEU A 551 -10.78 -3.52 1.05
N ASP A 552 -10.62 -4.22 -0.06
CA ASP A 552 -9.44 -4.20 -0.91
C ASP A 552 -9.89 -4.05 -2.37
N PRO A 553 -9.58 -2.92 -3.06
CA PRO A 553 -8.74 -1.82 -2.60
C PRO A 553 -9.43 -0.89 -1.56
N PRO A 554 -8.64 -0.15 -0.76
CA PRO A 554 -9.16 0.67 0.32
C PRO A 554 -9.96 1.88 -0.20
N LEU A 555 -11.06 2.21 0.48
CA LEU A 555 -11.94 3.31 0.12
C LEU A 555 -11.48 4.59 0.85
N VAL A 556 -10.75 5.44 0.13
CA VAL A 556 -10.06 6.62 0.68
C VAL A 556 -10.68 7.91 0.11
N LEU A 557 -10.76 8.96 0.94
CA LEU A 557 -11.09 10.31 0.49
C LEU A 557 -9.87 11.23 0.66
N GLY A 558 -9.51 11.96 -0.40
CA GLY A 558 -8.32 12.81 -0.43
C GLY A 558 -8.56 14.27 -0.81
N ALA A 559 -9.73 14.63 -1.35
CA ALA A 559 -10.09 16.02 -1.59
C ALA A 559 -10.58 16.66 -0.28
N LEU A 560 -9.69 17.41 0.37
CA LEU A 560 -9.94 18.05 1.66
C LEU A 560 -10.29 19.54 1.52
N LEU A 561 -10.01 20.10 0.35
CA LEU A 561 -10.26 21.49 0.00
C LEU A 561 -11.53 21.64 -0.81
N VAL A 562 -12.19 22.78 -0.65
CA VAL A 562 -13.31 23.22 -1.48
C VAL A 562 -12.93 24.55 -2.13
N GLY A 563 -12.85 24.56 -3.46
CA GLY A 563 -12.65 25.77 -4.26
C GLY A 563 -13.99 26.40 -4.66
N THR A 564 -14.12 27.71 -4.48
CA THR A 564 -15.31 28.48 -4.85
C THR A 564 -14.91 29.78 -5.54
N LEU A 565 -15.70 30.23 -6.52
CA LEU A 565 -15.54 31.56 -7.11
C LEU A 565 -16.12 32.62 -6.18
N THR A 566 -15.48 33.78 -6.12
CA THR A 566 -15.97 34.97 -5.43
C THR A 566 -15.75 36.21 -6.29
N VAL A 567 -16.37 37.31 -5.90
CA VAL A 567 -16.16 38.63 -6.53
C VAL A 567 -14.68 38.99 -6.44
N ALA A 568 -14.11 39.52 -7.52
CA ALA A 568 -12.77 40.08 -7.50
C ALA A 568 -12.78 41.33 -6.61
N ALA A 569 -11.92 41.38 -5.59
CA ALA A 569 -11.76 42.60 -4.81
C ALA A 569 -11.15 43.66 -5.73
N THR A 570 -11.85 44.76 -5.95
CA THR A 570 -11.28 45.96 -6.57
C THR A 570 -10.21 46.49 -5.63
N THR A 571 -8.93 46.29 -5.96
CA THR A 571 -7.83 46.98 -5.30
C THR A 571 -7.84 48.42 -5.77
N ASP A 572 -8.64 49.27 -5.12
CA ASP A 572 -8.56 50.71 -5.35
C ASP A 572 -7.64 51.31 -4.27
N ALA A 573 -6.39 51.55 -4.64
CA ALA A 573 -5.35 52.09 -3.78
C ALA A 573 -5.28 53.64 -3.82
N ASP A 574 -6.28 54.33 -4.37
CA ASP A 574 -6.25 55.78 -4.58
C ASP A 574 -7.34 56.60 -3.86
N ALA A 575 -8.04 56.03 -2.87
CA ALA A 575 -9.01 56.79 -2.07
C ALA A 575 -8.36 57.64 -0.96
N ARG A 576 -7.58 58.66 -1.33
CA ARG A 576 -7.31 59.83 -0.47
C ARG A 576 -8.40 60.89 -0.71
N HIS A 577 -9.53 60.77 -0.03
CA HIS A 577 -10.31 61.86 0.57
C HIS A 577 -11.67 61.34 1.08
N PRO A 578 -12.06 61.60 2.34
CA PRO A 578 -13.40 61.32 2.81
C PRO A 578 -14.28 62.54 2.55
N SER A 579 -15.23 62.45 1.62
CA SER A 579 -16.37 63.35 1.61
C SER A 579 -17.66 62.54 1.72
N HIS A 580 -18.46 62.93 2.71
CA HIS A 580 -19.79 62.41 2.98
C HIS A 580 -20.68 62.55 1.74
N SER A 581 -21.16 61.42 1.19
CA SER A 581 -22.43 61.40 0.47
C SER A 581 -22.95 59.97 0.36
N THR A 582 -24.14 59.77 0.92
CA THR A 582 -25.18 58.81 0.53
C THR A 582 -24.82 57.32 0.52
N ALA A 583 -25.42 56.62 1.49
CA ALA A 583 -25.72 55.19 1.44
C ALA A 583 -26.31 54.81 0.07
N ASP A 584 -25.47 54.27 -0.80
CA ASP A 584 -25.92 53.55 -1.99
C ASP A 584 -25.87 52.06 -1.66
N LEU A 585 -27.05 51.45 -1.63
CA LEU A 585 -27.26 50.04 -1.36
C LEU A 585 -26.37 49.22 -2.29
N ALA A 586 -25.45 48.44 -1.71
CA ALA A 586 -24.71 47.42 -2.45
C ALA A 586 -25.69 46.58 -3.27
N ARG A 587 -25.63 46.75 -4.59
CA ARG A 587 -26.50 46.12 -5.58
C ARG A 587 -26.43 44.58 -5.43
N PRO A 588 -27.55 43.84 -5.53
CA PRO A 588 -27.57 42.37 -5.36
C PRO A 588 -26.84 41.55 -6.45
N THR A 589 -26.04 42.18 -7.33
CA THR A 589 -25.59 41.58 -8.60
C THR A 589 -24.15 41.10 -8.61
N ASP A 590 -23.38 41.27 -7.53
CA ASP A 590 -21.96 40.90 -7.53
C ASP A 590 -21.68 39.45 -7.16
N GLU A 591 -22.63 38.72 -6.57
CA GLU A 591 -22.48 37.27 -6.33
C GLU A 591 -22.36 36.51 -7.67
N PRO A 592 -21.35 35.63 -7.84
CA PRO A 592 -21.18 34.89 -9.08
C PRO A 592 -22.43 34.06 -9.37
N ALA A 593 -22.96 34.20 -10.60
CA ALA A 593 -24.19 33.55 -11.01
C ALA A 593 -24.10 32.03 -10.78
N ALA A 594 -25.24 31.38 -10.48
CA ALA A 594 -25.30 29.94 -10.24
C ALA A 594 -24.63 29.11 -11.36
N ARG A 595 -24.71 29.61 -12.60
CA ARG A 595 -24.00 29.07 -13.77
C ARG A 595 -22.48 29.13 -13.64
N GLU A 596 -21.90 30.27 -13.23
CA GLU A 596 -20.44 30.42 -13.08
C GLU A 596 -19.90 29.47 -12.00
N GLN A 597 -20.61 29.40 -10.86
CA GLN A 597 -20.28 28.47 -9.79
C GLN A 597 -20.44 27.00 -10.22
N GLY A 598 -21.45 26.71 -11.04
CA GLY A 598 -21.70 25.40 -11.65
C GLY A 598 -20.58 24.99 -12.62
N ILE A 599 -20.08 25.91 -13.46
CA ILE A 599 -18.97 25.65 -14.38
C ILE A 599 -17.67 25.36 -13.62
N ALA A 600 -17.35 26.12 -12.58
CA ALA A 600 -16.18 25.84 -11.74
C ALA A 600 -16.28 24.48 -11.04
N ALA A 601 -17.46 24.14 -10.52
CA ALA A 601 -17.72 22.85 -9.91
C ALA A 601 -17.63 21.69 -10.92
N LEU A 602 -18.14 21.88 -12.14
CA LEU A 602 -18.00 20.92 -13.23
C LEU A 602 -16.52 20.68 -13.59
N ALA A 603 -15.71 21.74 -13.67
CA ALA A 603 -14.28 21.62 -13.94
C ALA A 603 -13.54 20.82 -12.85
N GLN A 604 -13.90 21.01 -11.57
CA GLN A 604 -13.38 20.21 -10.46
C GLN A 604 -13.79 18.73 -10.58
N LEU A 605 -15.06 18.44 -10.88
CA LEU A 605 -15.53 17.06 -11.07
C LEU A 605 -14.85 16.39 -12.27
N ALA A 606 -14.69 17.10 -13.39
CA ALA A 606 -13.97 16.60 -14.55
C ALA A 606 -12.49 16.32 -14.23
N ALA A 607 -11.83 17.18 -13.45
CA ALA A 607 -10.47 16.95 -13.00
C ALA A 607 -10.37 15.75 -12.03
N LEU A 608 -11.37 15.55 -11.15
CA LEU A 608 -11.49 14.38 -10.28
C LEU A 608 -11.82 13.08 -11.03
N ILE A 609 -12.15 13.15 -12.32
CA ILE A 609 -12.26 11.97 -13.20
C ILE A 609 -10.94 11.75 -13.93
N ALA A 610 -10.45 12.80 -14.61
CA ALA A 610 -9.30 12.70 -15.50
C ALA A 610 -7.99 12.40 -14.76
N LEU A 611 -7.74 13.07 -13.62
CA LEU A 611 -6.50 12.92 -12.88
C LEU A 611 -6.36 11.51 -12.27
N PRO A 612 -7.38 10.96 -11.56
CA PRO A 612 -7.27 9.61 -11.02
C PRO A 612 -7.21 8.54 -12.10
N PHE A 613 -7.89 8.74 -13.23
CA PHE A 613 -7.82 7.84 -14.39
C PHE A 613 -6.42 7.84 -15.03
N ALA A 614 -5.82 9.02 -15.20
CA ALA A 614 -4.44 9.11 -15.69
C ALA A 614 -3.46 8.49 -14.69
N ALA A 615 -3.62 8.74 -13.40
CA ALA A 615 -2.79 8.16 -12.35
C ALA A 615 -2.87 6.63 -12.35
N TRP A 616 -4.06 6.07 -12.55
CA TRP A 616 -4.29 4.63 -12.69
C TRP A 616 -3.54 4.02 -13.89
N ILE A 617 -3.64 4.64 -15.06
CA ILE A 617 -2.91 4.19 -16.25
C ILE A 617 -1.41 4.23 -16.01
N VAL A 618 -0.90 5.36 -15.50
CA VAL A 618 0.54 5.52 -15.24
C VAL A 618 1.00 4.53 -14.17
N HIS A 619 0.20 4.28 -13.13
CA HIS A 619 0.49 3.29 -12.09
C HIS A 619 0.78 1.91 -12.68
N GLY A 620 -0.06 1.45 -13.63
CA GLY A 620 0.14 0.17 -14.32
C GLY A 620 1.37 0.11 -15.25
N LEU A 621 1.97 1.26 -15.57
CA LEU A 621 3.15 1.36 -16.44
C LEU A 621 4.46 1.51 -15.64
N VAL A 622 4.40 1.80 -14.34
CA VAL A 622 5.61 1.94 -13.51
C VAL A 622 6.24 0.56 -13.28
N ALA A 623 7.25 0.24 -14.06
CA ALA A 623 8.09 -0.94 -13.88
C ALA A 623 9.38 -0.59 -13.11
N GLY A 624 9.86 -1.53 -12.30
CA GLY A 624 11.15 -1.43 -11.61
C GLY A 624 11.07 -1.54 -10.09
N SER A 625 12.15 -1.99 -9.46
CA SER A 625 12.33 -2.06 -8.01
C SER A 625 13.11 -0.84 -7.51
N GLY A 626 13.04 -0.56 -6.20
CA GLY A 626 13.77 0.56 -5.60
C GLY A 626 12.86 1.64 -5.01
N PHE A 627 13.44 2.49 -4.15
CA PHE A 627 12.72 3.52 -3.39
C PHE A 627 11.84 4.42 -4.27
N TRP A 628 12.40 4.98 -5.35
CA TRP A 628 11.67 5.93 -6.22
C TRP A 628 10.54 5.28 -7.01
N ALA A 629 10.75 4.04 -7.48
CA ALA A 629 9.72 3.29 -8.19
C ALA A 629 8.54 2.94 -7.25
N GLN A 630 8.83 2.58 -5.99
CA GLN A 630 7.80 2.30 -5.00
C GLN A 630 7.10 3.57 -4.53
N LEU A 631 7.83 4.64 -4.23
CA LEU A 631 7.26 5.93 -3.85
C LEU A 631 6.34 6.46 -4.97
N GLY A 632 6.79 6.37 -6.23
CA GLY A 632 5.99 6.76 -7.39
C GLY A 632 4.70 5.94 -7.51
N ARG A 633 4.77 4.61 -7.33
CA ARG A 633 3.57 3.75 -7.33
C ARG A 633 2.62 4.08 -6.18
N GLU A 634 3.12 4.24 -4.95
CA GLU A 634 2.31 4.60 -3.78
C GLU A 634 1.63 5.96 -3.94
N THR A 635 2.34 6.95 -4.51
CA THR A 635 1.76 8.26 -4.85
C THR A 635 0.69 8.16 -5.92
N LEU A 636 0.92 7.41 -7.00
CA LEU A 636 -0.05 7.23 -8.09
C LEU A 636 -1.30 6.46 -7.63
N ALA A 637 -1.11 5.40 -6.84
CA ALA A 637 -2.19 4.65 -6.21
C ALA A 637 -3.02 5.56 -5.29
N THR A 638 -2.37 6.45 -4.52
CA THR A 638 -3.07 7.43 -3.68
C THR A 638 -3.90 8.40 -4.52
N VAL A 639 -3.32 9.00 -5.58
CA VAL A 639 -4.04 9.92 -6.46
C VAL A 639 -5.24 9.23 -7.13
N CYS A 640 -5.07 7.96 -7.51
CA CYS A 640 -6.13 7.13 -8.06
C CYS A 640 -7.25 6.87 -7.04
N LEU A 641 -6.96 6.13 -5.96
CA LEU A 641 -7.95 5.66 -5.00
C LEU A 641 -8.61 6.83 -4.25
N ALA A 642 -7.80 7.75 -3.71
CA ALA A 642 -8.32 8.88 -2.96
C ALA A 642 -9.07 9.87 -3.87
N GLY A 643 -8.66 9.99 -5.13
CA GLY A 643 -9.34 10.83 -6.12
C GLY A 643 -10.71 10.27 -6.52
N LEU A 644 -10.80 8.98 -6.83
CA LEU A 644 -12.05 8.31 -7.17
C LEU A 644 -13.03 8.26 -5.99
N GLY A 645 -12.54 7.96 -4.77
CA GLY A 645 -13.39 8.05 -3.58
C GLY A 645 -13.92 9.47 -3.34
N SER A 646 -13.05 10.48 -3.52
CA SER A 646 -13.45 11.89 -3.42
C SER A 646 -14.48 12.30 -4.47
N LEU A 647 -14.36 11.77 -5.69
CA LEU A 647 -15.31 12.01 -6.77
C LEU A 647 -16.73 11.56 -6.38
N VAL A 648 -16.88 10.35 -5.82
CA VAL A 648 -18.18 9.80 -5.39
C VAL A 648 -18.87 10.74 -4.39
N VAL A 649 -18.11 11.26 -3.42
CA VAL A 649 -18.64 12.23 -2.45
C VAL A 649 -18.92 13.59 -3.10
N ALA A 650 -18.02 14.07 -3.96
CA ALA A 650 -18.16 15.37 -4.62
C ALA A 650 -19.38 15.44 -5.56
N LEU A 651 -19.81 14.30 -6.11
CA LEU A 651 -21.01 14.17 -6.95
C LEU A 651 -22.32 14.33 -6.18
N LEU A 652 -22.31 14.17 -4.85
CA LEU A 652 -23.54 14.25 -4.05
C LEU A 652 -24.15 15.68 -4.10
N PRO A 653 -25.45 15.83 -4.44
CA PRO A 653 -26.08 17.13 -4.62
C PRO A 653 -26.51 17.79 -3.28
N VAL A 654 -25.63 17.75 -2.26
CA VAL A 654 -25.90 18.16 -0.88
C VAL A 654 -24.86 19.15 -0.34
N GLY A 655 -25.23 19.92 0.69
CA GLY A 655 -24.27 20.74 1.44
C GLY A 655 -23.52 21.77 0.59
N PRO A 656 -22.21 21.98 0.81
CA PRO A 656 -21.36 22.87 0.00
C PRO A 656 -20.65 22.17 -1.17
N LEU A 657 -21.01 20.92 -1.48
CA LEU A 657 -20.28 20.07 -2.42
C LEU A 657 -20.44 20.53 -3.88
N PRO A 658 -19.46 20.23 -4.76
CA PRO A 658 -19.50 20.58 -6.18
C PRO A 658 -20.78 20.10 -6.89
N GLY A 659 -21.22 18.86 -6.61
CA GLY A 659 -22.41 18.26 -7.19
C GLY A 659 -23.68 19.08 -6.97
N ARG A 660 -23.81 19.76 -5.82
CA ARG A 660 -24.95 20.66 -5.56
C ARG A 660 -24.95 21.87 -6.49
N ARG A 661 -23.78 22.43 -6.80
CA ARG A 661 -23.66 23.61 -7.67
C ARG A 661 -23.94 23.25 -9.12
N VAL A 662 -23.42 22.10 -9.58
CA VAL A 662 -23.75 21.59 -10.92
C VAL A 662 -25.24 21.29 -11.01
N TRP A 663 -25.85 20.65 -10.01
CA TRP A 663 -27.30 20.42 -9.99
C TRP A 663 -28.10 21.73 -10.07
N GLY A 664 -27.66 22.77 -9.36
CA GLY A 664 -28.31 24.09 -9.39
C GLY A 664 -28.22 24.81 -10.74
N TRP A 665 -27.22 24.46 -11.55
CA TRP A 665 -27.06 24.98 -12.91
C TRP A 665 -27.70 24.09 -13.98
N SER A 666 -27.42 22.79 -13.97
CA SER A 666 -27.91 21.79 -14.92
C SER A 666 -27.91 20.38 -14.28
N PRO A 667 -29.09 19.84 -13.90
CA PRO A 667 -29.22 18.47 -13.40
C PRO A 667 -28.75 17.41 -14.39
N VAL A 668 -29.03 17.60 -15.69
CA VAL A 668 -28.62 16.69 -16.76
C VAL A 668 -27.09 16.58 -16.84
N THR A 669 -26.39 17.71 -16.66
CA THR A 669 -24.93 17.74 -16.63
C THR A 669 -24.39 16.98 -15.42
N LEU A 670 -25.02 17.08 -14.25
CA LEU A 670 -24.60 16.27 -13.10
C LEU A 670 -24.81 14.78 -13.37
N VAL A 671 -25.95 14.38 -13.94
CA VAL A 671 -26.23 12.97 -14.27
C VAL A 671 -25.18 12.42 -15.23
N GLY A 672 -24.88 13.14 -16.32
CA GLY A 672 -23.87 12.69 -17.29
C GLY A 672 -22.49 12.51 -16.64
N VAL A 673 -22.05 13.49 -15.83
CA VAL A 673 -20.75 13.43 -15.15
C VAL A 673 -20.73 12.35 -14.06
N ALA A 674 -21.85 12.13 -13.37
CA ALA A 674 -21.97 11.08 -12.37
C ALA A 674 -21.86 9.69 -13.00
N VAL A 675 -22.57 9.44 -14.11
CA VAL A 675 -22.48 8.16 -14.83
C VAL A 675 -21.06 7.92 -15.32
N VAL A 676 -20.45 8.89 -16.00
CA VAL A 676 -19.07 8.74 -16.51
C VAL A 676 -18.09 8.52 -15.37
N GLY A 677 -18.14 9.38 -14.34
CA GLY A 677 -17.20 9.34 -13.22
C GLY A 677 -17.31 8.07 -12.39
N VAL A 678 -18.52 7.61 -12.09
CA VAL A 678 -18.73 6.37 -11.34
C VAL A 678 -18.44 5.14 -12.18
N THR A 679 -18.66 5.17 -13.50
CA THR A 679 -18.23 4.08 -14.38
C THR A 679 -16.71 3.93 -14.30
N VAL A 680 -15.96 5.03 -14.42
CA VAL A 680 -14.49 5.00 -14.28
C VAL A 680 -14.08 4.48 -12.90
N ALA A 681 -14.71 4.96 -11.82
CA ALA A 681 -14.41 4.47 -10.48
C ALA A 681 -14.70 2.97 -10.33
N ALA A 682 -15.85 2.53 -10.81
CA ALA A 682 -16.29 1.14 -10.74
C ALA A 682 -15.35 0.20 -11.50
N VAL A 683 -14.83 0.57 -12.67
CA VAL A 683 -13.84 -0.25 -13.38
C VAL A 683 -12.57 -0.49 -12.55
N VAL A 684 -12.12 0.52 -11.80
CA VAL A 684 -10.92 0.43 -10.97
C VAL A 684 -11.18 -0.36 -9.68
N PHE A 685 -12.32 -0.13 -9.01
CA PHE A 685 -12.65 -0.79 -7.73
C PHE A 685 -13.19 -2.23 -7.88
N ILE A 686 -13.73 -2.60 -9.05
CA ILE A 686 -14.29 -3.94 -9.34
C ILE A 686 -13.23 -4.87 -9.98
N GLY A 687 -12.03 -4.36 -10.27
CA GLY A 687 -11.01 -5.07 -11.05
C GLY A 687 -10.64 -6.48 -10.57
N ASP A 688 -10.64 -7.41 -11.53
CA ASP A 688 -10.50 -8.88 -11.47
C ASP A 688 -11.69 -9.62 -10.79
N PRO A 689 -12.46 -10.48 -11.50
CA PRO A 689 -13.54 -11.30 -10.91
C PRO A 689 -13.12 -12.21 -9.74
N ALA A 690 -11.82 -12.33 -9.45
CA ALA A 690 -11.28 -13.05 -8.29
C ALA A 690 -11.22 -12.21 -6.99
N SER A 691 -11.42 -10.88 -7.04
CA SER A 691 -11.28 -9.99 -5.87
C SER A 691 -12.63 -9.66 -5.20
N ALA A 692 -12.64 -9.67 -3.86
CA ALA A 692 -13.84 -9.65 -3.01
C ALA A 692 -14.40 -8.23 -2.76
N PHE A 693 -14.54 -7.37 -3.78
CA PHE A 693 -15.28 -6.11 -3.57
C PHE A 693 -16.78 -6.43 -3.40
N PRO A 694 -17.43 -6.11 -2.27
CA PRO A 694 -18.73 -6.66 -1.92
C PRO A 694 -19.88 -5.86 -2.59
N LEU A 695 -19.89 -5.85 -3.92
CA LEU A 695 -20.83 -5.08 -4.74
C LEU A 695 -22.31 -5.37 -4.39
N PRO A 696 -22.75 -6.63 -4.18
CA PRO A 696 -24.15 -6.91 -3.84
C PRO A 696 -24.56 -6.30 -2.50
N THR A 697 -23.70 -6.34 -1.48
CA THR A 697 -24.02 -5.79 -0.15
C THR A 697 -24.03 -4.27 -0.19
N LEU A 698 -23.15 -3.65 -0.97
CA LEU A 698 -23.13 -2.20 -1.16
C LEU A 698 -24.38 -1.72 -1.92
N LEU A 699 -24.79 -2.42 -2.97
CA LEU A 699 -26.04 -2.13 -3.69
C LEU A 699 -27.26 -2.28 -2.78
N ALA A 700 -27.30 -3.32 -1.94
CA ALA A 700 -28.36 -3.51 -0.95
C ALA A 700 -28.39 -2.36 0.08
N ALA A 701 -27.23 -1.96 0.60
CA ALA A 701 -27.11 -0.83 1.53
C ALA A 701 -27.56 0.49 0.88
N CYS A 702 -27.17 0.75 -0.36
CA CYS A 702 -27.64 1.89 -1.13
C CYS A 702 -29.16 1.87 -1.36
N LEU A 703 -29.73 0.71 -1.65
CA LEU A 703 -31.17 0.54 -1.81
C LEU A 703 -31.93 0.84 -0.50
N VAL A 704 -31.47 0.30 0.64
CA VAL A 704 -32.06 0.59 1.95
C VAL A 704 -31.98 2.08 2.26
N GLY A 705 -30.83 2.72 2.02
CA GLY A 705 -30.66 4.16 2.19
C GLY A 705 -31.58 4.98 1.27
N ALA A 706 -31.75 4.55 0.01
CA ALA A 706 -32.66 5.17 -0.94
C ALA A 706 -34.12 5.12 -0.46
N LEU A 707 -34.57 3.95 -0.01
CA LEU A 707 -35.91 3.75 0.53
C LEU A 707 -36.15 4.61 1.78
N ALA A 708 -35.18 4.67 2.69
CA ALA A 708 -35.25 5.52 3.87
C ALA A 708 -35.35 7.01 3.52
N ALA A 709 -34.57 7.48 2.53
CA ALA A 709 -34.63 8.86 2.06
C ALA A 709 -35.97 9.20 1.41
N VAL A 710 -36.55 8.29 0.62
CA VAL A 710 -37.89 8.43 0.04
C VAL A 710 -38.96 8.45 1.13
N ALA A 711 -38.87 7.54 2.11
CA ALA A 711 -39.80 7.49 3.24
C ALA A 711 -39.76 8.79 4.07
N ALA A 712 -38.57 9.31 4.38
CA ALA A 712 -38.40 10.58 5.07
C ALA A 712 -38.99 11.75 4.27
N TRP A 713 -38.78 11.77 2.95
CA TRP A 713 -39.35 12.80 2.09
C TRP A 713 -40.88 12.73 2.05
N LEU A 714 -41.46 11.53 1.89
CA LEU A 714 -42.91 11.31 1.92
C LEU A 714 -43.51 11.71 3.26
N TRP A 715 -42.86 11.36 4.37
CA TRP A 715 -43.29 11.74 5.71
C TRP A 715 -43.41 13.26 5.85
N VAL A 716 -42.36 13.98 5.47
CA VAL A 716 -42.29 15.44 5.54
C VAL A 716 -43.30 16.12 4.62
N ARG A 717 -43.53 15.57 3.43
CA ARG A 717 -44.37 16.22 2.40
C ARG A 717 -45.85 15.87 2.50
N VAL A 718 -46.18 14.69 3.02
CA VAL A 718 -47.54 14.13 2.95
C VAL A 718 -48.11 13.89 4.35
N VAL A 719 -47.34 13.26 5.25
CA VAL A 719 -47.86 12.80 6.55
C VAL A 719 -47.93 13.92 7.58
N GLU A 720 -46.89 14.75 7.69
CA GLU A 720 -46.89 15.85 8.66
C GLU A 720 -47.96 16.91 8.38
N PRO A 721 -48.14 17.42 7.15
CA PRO A 721 -49.23 18.37 6.87
C PRO A 721 -50.61 17.80 7.21
N ALA A 722 -50.85 16.52 6.90
CA ALA A 722 -52.11 15.85 7.21
C ALA A 722 -52.37 15.65 8.72
N ARG A 723 -51.33 15.74 9.56
CA ARG A 723 -51.45 15.71 11.02
C ARG A 723 -51.66 17.09 11.63
N ASP A 724 -51.16 18.14 10.99
CA ASP A 724 -51.37 19.51 11.46
C ASP A 724 -52.80 20.01 11.12
N ASP A 725 -53.46 19.39 10.13
CA ASP A 725 -54.83 19.67 9.71
C ASP A 725 -55.92 18.85 10.45
N ALA A 726 -55.53 17.88 11.28
CA ALA A 726 -56.42 16.98 12.04
C ALA A 726 -56.36 17.28 13.55
#